data_AF-A0A0E0GI84-F1
#
_entry.id   AF-A0A0E0GI84-F1
#
_cell.length_a   1.000
_cell.length_b   1.000
_cell.length_c   1.000
_cell.angle_alpha   90.00
_cell.angle_beta   90.00
_cell.angle_gamma   90.00
#
_symmetry.space_group_name_H-M   'P 1'
#
loop_
_entity.id
_entity.type
_entity.pdbx_description
1 polymer ?
#
loop_
_entity_poly.entity_id
_entity_poly.type
_entity_poly.pdbx_seq_one_letter_code
_entity_poly.pdbx_strand_id
1 'polypeptide(L)'
;MGMLRWGAHLLLLLLAAATWTCAGAGAGVTSEYRRKLEATVDMPLDADVFRVPPGYNAPQQVQSSSVSTTTQRATISHLFLCHQVHITLGDQTGTAMTVSWVTANELGSNTVRYGRSPEKLDRAAEGSHTRYDYFNYTSGFIHHCTLTGLTHATKYYYAMGFDHTVRTFSFTTPPKPAPDAPFKFGLIGDLGQTFDSNSTLAHYEANGGDAVLFVGDLSYADNYPLHDNNRWDTWARFVERSVAYQPWIWTAGNHELDYAPELGETVPFKPFTHRYPTPYRAAGSTEPFWYSVKIASAHVIVLASYSAYGKYTPQWTWLQEELATRVDRKLTPWLIVLMHSPWYNSNNYHYMEGETMRVQFERWLVDAKVDVVLAGHVHSYERSRRFANIDYNIVNGKATPAANVDAPVYITIGDGGNIEGIANNFTVPQPAYSAFREASFGHATLEIKNRTHAHYAWHRNHDGAKAVADAVWLTNRYWMPTNDDAACVLAVVVVVLAFLSPAARGGVTSTYRRSLQALPDMPIDADVFRPPPGFNAPEQVHITLGDQTGRAMTVSWVTPKLPDSNVVRYGLRADNLTHTANGTFRRYSFGRKYRSGFIHHATLTGLDYGTKYHYAVGSGDTASARSFSFTTPPKPGPDVPYKFGLIGDLGQTFHSNDTLSHYEACGGDAVLFIGDLSYADNHPGHDNNRWDTWARFVERSVAYQPWIWTTGNHELDFAPELGETTPFKPFTNRYPTPFGASGSTRPLWYSVRMASAHVIVLASYAAYGKYTPQWRWLEGELRRVDRAVTPWLIVCVHSPWYSSNGYHYMEGESMRVEFERWLVDAKADVVLAGHVHSYERTRRVSNVAYDIANGMATPVFNRSAPVYINIGDGGNIEGLADDFRWPQPDYSVFREASFGHATLQIVNRTHAFYEWHRNSDGVKVVADHAWFTNRYWFPTDTN
;
A
#
# COMPACT_ATOMS: atom_id res chain seq x y z
N MET A 1 40.85 35.22 45.84
CA MET A 1 39.96 35.81 44.81
C MET A 1 40.11 35.23 43.39
N GLY A 2 40.83 34.11 43.17
CA GLY A 2 41.04 33.57 41.81
C GLY A 2 40.07 32.46 41.35
N MET A 3 39.38 31.76 42.25
CA MET A 3 38.59 30.55 41.90
C MET A 3 37.11 30.81 41.55
N LEU A 4 36.53 31.97 41.89
CA LEU A 4 35.10 32.22 41.61
C LEU A 4 34.78 32.58 40.15
N ARG A 5 35.76 33.01 39.34
CA ARG A 5 35.51 33.39 37.93
C ARG A 5 35.43 32.19 36.97
N TRP A 6 36.09 31.08 37.27
CA TRP A 6 36.03 29.88 36.44
C TRP A 6 34.73 29.10 36.63
N GLY A 7 34.19 29.06 37.86
CA GLY A 7 32.89 28.41 38.14
C GLY A 7 31.72 29.06 37.39
N ALA A 8 31.67 30.39 37.33
CA ALA A 8 30.61 31.12 36.62
C ALA A 8 30.62 30.87 35.11
N HIS A 9 31.81 30.83 34.47
CA HIS A 9 31.92 30.57 33.04
C HIS A 9 31.68 29.09 32.69
N LEU A 10 32.06 28.15 33.56
CA LEU A 10 31.72 26.75 33.38
C LEU A 10 30.20 26.51 33.54
N LEU A 11 29.57 27.18 34.50
CA LEU A 11 28.12 27.11 34.69
C LEU A 11 27.35 27.74 33.51
N LEU A 12 27.83 28.87 32.96
CA LEU A 12 27.29 29.48 31.74
C LEU A 12 27.49 28.61 30.49
N LEU A 13 28.63 27.91 30.36
CA LEU A 13 28.85 26.96 29.26
C LEU A 13 28.00 25.70 29.41
N LEU A 14 27.78 25.21 30.63
CA LEU A 14 26.88 24.08 30.91
C LEU A 14 25.40 24.47 30.70
N LEU A 15 24.99 25.68 31.08
CA LEU A 15 23.66 26.23 30.77
C LEU A 15 23.48 26.45 29.26
N ALA A 16 24.49 27.00 28.56
CA ALA A 16 24.43 27.19 27.11
C ALA A 16 24.38 25.84 26.36
N ALA A 17 25.18 24.85 26.78
CA ALA A 17 25.14 23.49 26.25
C ALA A 17 23.79 22.81 26.54
N ALA A 18 23.23 22.99 27.75
CA ALA A 18 21.89 22.50 28.09
C ALA A 18 20.80 23.17 27.25
N THR A 19 20.88 24.47 26.96
CA THR A 19 19.92 25.13 26.05
C THR A 19 20.07 24.67 24.60
N TRP A 20 21.28 24.32 24.15
CA TRP A 20 21.51 23.76 22.81
C TRP A 20 21.06 22.31 22.67
N THR A 21 21.16 21.49 23.72
CA THR A 21 20.60 20.12 23.71
C THR A 21 19.08 20.11 23.93
N CYS A 22 18.53 21.01 24.75
CA CYS A 22 17.08 21.15 24.92
C CYS A 22 16.38 21.70 23.66
N ALA A 23 17.07 22.48 22.82
CA ALA A 23 16.56 22.91 21.52
C ALA A 23 16.40 21.76 20.50
N GLY A 24 17.02 20.60 20.75
CA GLY A 24 16.86 19.38 19.95
C GLY A 24 15.79 18.42 20.46
N ALA A 25 15.22 18.66 21.65
CA ALA A 25 14.18 17.83 22.27
C ALA A 25 12.77 18.39 21.97
N GLY A 26 12.44 18.53 20.68
CA GLY A 26 11.11 18.96 20.26
C GLY A 26 10.07 17.88 20.53
N ALA A 27 9.04 18.20 21.32
CA ALA A 27 7.86 17.36 21.44
C ALA A 27 7.07 17.39 20.12
N GLY A 28 6.89 16.22 19.50
CA GLY A 28 5.95 16.01 18.40
C GLY A 28 6.23 16.85 17.15
N VAL A 29 7.29 16.52 16.40
CA VAL A 29 7.32 16.87 14.98
C VAL A 29 6.43 15.84 14.27
N THR A 30 5.28 16.29 13.77
CA THR A 30 4.42 15.48 12.90
C THR A 30 5.23 14.97 11.73
N SER A 31 5.10 13.67 11.47
CA SER A 31 5.80 13.01 10.39
C SER A 31 5.29 13.52 9.05
N GLU A 32 6.20 13.91 8.15
CA GLU A 32 5.86 14.08 6.73
C GLU A 32 5.64 12.71 6.05
N TYR A 33 5.99 11.61 6.73
CA TYR A 33 5.74 10.26 6.24
C TYR A 33 4.24 10.01 6.05
N ARG A 34 3.89 9.57 4.85
CA ARG A 34 2.63 8.90 4.55
C ARG A 34 3.00 7.52 4.01
N ARG A 35 2.33 6.48 4.48
CA ARG A 35 2.34 5.20 3.78
C ARG A 35 1.72 5.41 2.39
N LYS A 36 2.30 4.78 1.38
CA LYS A 36 1.73 4.74 0.03
C LYS A 36 0.31 4.15 0.07
N LEU A 37 -0.59 4.72 -0.73
CA LEU A 37 -1.93 4.20 -0.97
C LEU A 37 -1.88 2.95 -1.86
N GLU A 38 -1.44 1.84 -1.28
CA GLU A 38 -1.69 0.51 -1.81
C GLU A 38 -3.11 0.09 -1.41
N ALA A 39 -3.86 -0.52 -2.32
CA ALA A 39 -5.12 -1.14 -1.96
C ALA A 39 -4.86 -2.26 -0.95
N THR A 40 -5.46 -2.15 0.23
CA THR A 40 -5.46 -3.24 1.21
C THR A 40 -6.27 -4.39 0.64
N VAL A 41 -5.68 -5.59 0.64
CA VAL A 41 -6.33 -6.79 0.09
C VAL A 41 -6.52 -7.80 1.22
N ASP A 42 -7.78 -8.18 1.42
CA ASP A 42 -8.16 -9.23 2.35
C ASP A 42 -7.50 -10.55 1.95
N MET A 43 -7.00 -11.31 2.94
CA MET A 43 -6.34 -12.57 2.65
C MET A 43 -7.30 -13.54 1.94
N PRO A 44 -6.80 -14.42 1.05
CA PRO A 44 -7.63 -15.40 0.37
C PRO A 44 -8.07 -16.51 1.35
N LEU A 45 -9.23 -17.12 1.13
CA LEU A 45 -9.85 -18.08 2.07
C LEU A 45 -8.98 -19.34 2.37
N ASP A 46 -8.00 -19.64 1.52
CA ASP A 46 -7.05 -20.74 1.65
C ASP A 46 -5.72 -20.34 2.33
N ALA A 47 -5.58 -19.07 2.76
CA ALA A 47 -4.45 -18.59 3.54
C ALA A 47 -4.20 -19.47 4.77
N ASP A 48 -2.91 -19.60 5.14
CA ASP A 48 -2.49 -20.43 6.27
C ASP A 48 -3.12 -19.99 7.60
N VAL A 49 -3.30 -18.68 7.78
CA VAL A 49 -3.99 -18.05 8.92
C VAL A 49 -5.52 -18.15 8.89
N PHE A 50 -6.12 -18.79 7.89
CA PHE A 50 -7.57 -19.06 7.78
C PHE A 50 -7.90 -20.56 7.65
N ARG A 51 -6.92 -21.43 7.87
CA ARG A 51 -7.05 -22.88 7.76
C ARG A 51 -8.13 -23.43 8.69
N VAL A 52 -8.19 -24.74 8.81
CA VAL A 52 -9.09 -25.42 9.72
C VAL A 52 -8.22 -26.40 10.52
N PRO A 53 -8.27 -26.43 11.87
CA PRO A 53 -7.56 -27.47 12.60
C PRO A 53 -8.06 -28.86 12.16
N PRO A 54 -7.20 -29.88 12.23
CA PRO A 54 -7.61 -31.25 11.95
C PRO A 54 -8.47 -31.78 13.10
N GLY A 55 -9.42 -32.67 12.76
CA GLY A 55 -10.25 -33.39 13.73
C GLY A 55 -11.75 -33.18 13.50
N TYR A 56 -12.54 -34.25 13.64
CA TYR A 56 -14.00 -34.16 13.53
C TYR A 56 -14.56 -33.34 14.70
N ASN A 57 -15.44 -32.39 14.37
CA ASN A 57 -16.07 -31.44 15.29
C ASN A 57 -15.11 -30.84 16.34
N ALA A 58 -13.85 -30.70 15.94
CA ALA A 58 -12.86 -29.94 16.69
C ALA A 58 -13.33 -28.48 16.82
N PRO A 59 -13.03 -27.76 17.93
CA PRO A 59 -13.46 -26.37 18.21
C PRO A 59 -13.10 -25.31 17.12
N GLN A 60 -13.83 -25.36 16.01
CA GLN A 60 -13.81 -24.51 14.82
C GLN A 60 -14.97 -24.89 13.84
N GLN A 61 -14.93 -24.29 12.64
CA GLN A 61 -15.70 -24.54 11.41
C GLN A 61 -17.15 -24.00 11.32
N VAL A 62 -17.47 -23.59 10.09
CA VAL A 62 -18.68 -23.88 9.31
C VAL A 62 -18.14 -24.30 7.93
N GLN A 63 -18.85 -25.14 7.17
CA GLN A 63 -18.40 -25.58 5.83
C GLN A 63 -19.34 -25.06 4.73
N SER A 64 -18.79 -24.37 3.72
CA SER A 64 -19.52 -23.98 2.52
C SER A 64 -19.68 -25.17 1.55
N SER A 65 -20.77 -25.18 0.78
CA SER A 65 -21.15 -26.29 -0.09
C SER A 65 -20.65 -26.15 -1.54
N SER A 66 -20.04 -27.22 -2.06
CA SER A 66 -19.50 -27.40 -3.43
C SER A 66 -18.24 -26.56 -3.76
N VAL A 67 -17.26 -27.02 -4.57
CA VAL A 67 -17.21 -28.07 -5.60
C VAL A 67 -15.99 -29.00 -5.42
N SER A 68 -16.08 -30.25 -5.91
CA SER A 68 -15.02 -31.27 -5.85
C SER A 68 -14.04 -31.21 -7.03
N THR A 69 -12.72 -31.25 -6.76
CA THR A 69 -11.73 -31.96 -7.59
C THR A 69 -10.56 -32.47 -6.74
N THR A 70 -10.13 -33.71 -7.01
CA THR A 70 -9.11 -34.44 -6.22
C THR A 70 -7.73 -34.39 -6.87
N THR A 71 -6.68 -34.00 -6.13
CA THR A 71 -5.37 -34.70 -6.22
C THR A 71 -4.56 -34.51 -4.93
N GLN A 72 -3.77 -35.51 -4.55
CA GLN A 72 -3.06 -35.60 -3.27
C GLN A 72 -1.57 -35.87 -3.51
N ARG A 73 -0.66 -35.16 -2.83
CA ARG A 73 0.67 -35.66 -2.40
C ARG A 73 1.32 -34.73 -1.36
N ALA A 74 2.08 -35.35 -0.46
CA ALA A 74 2.73 -34.76 0.72
C ALA A 74 4.24 -34.48 0.45
N THR A 75 5.10 -33.92 1.33
CA THR A 75 5.03 -33.56 2.76
C THR A 75 6.18 -32.59 3.06
N ILE A 76 5.98 -31.51 3.83
CA ILE A 76 7.04 -30.89 4.65
C ILE A 76 6.41 -30.47 5.99
N SER A 77 7.09 -30.77 7.09
CA SER A 77 6.64 -30.54 8.46
C SER A 77 7.28 -29.28 9.06
N HIS A 78 6.47 -28.32 9.50
CA HIS A 78 6.72 -27.48 10.69
C HIS A 78 5.39 -26.87 11.19
N LEU A 79 5.34 -26.44 12.45
CA LEU A 79 4.12 -26.16 13.23
C LEU A 79 3.24 -25.06 12.62
N PHE A 80 1.98 -25.41 12.30
CA PHE A 80 0.86 -24.48 12.25
C PHE A 80 -0.39 -25.19 12.79
N LEU A 81 -0.87 -24.77 13.96
CA LEU A 81 -2.10 -25.23 14.63
C LEU A 81 -2.88 -23.97 15.03
N CYS A 82 -4.16 -23.93 14.71
CA CYS A 82 -4.74 -22.64 14.37
C CYS A 82 -6.26 -22.71 14.27
N HIS A 83 -6.98 -21.87 15.04
CA HIS A 83 -8.38 -21.37 14.89
C HIS A 83 -9.52 -22.13 15.62
N GLN A 84 -10.57 -21.57 16.27
CA GLN A 84 -11.13 -20.19 16.42
C GLN A 84 -11.09 -19.55 17.86
N VAL A 85 -10.55 -20.23 18.87
CA VAL A 85 -10.80 -19.94 20.31
C VAL A 85 -10.43 -18.50 20.75
N HIS A 86 -11.22 -17.90 21.63
CA HIS A 86 -10.91 -16.59 22.19
C HIS A 86 -11.31 -16.45 23.67
N ILE A 87 -10.61 -15.58 24.41
CA ILE A 87 -10.91 -15.31 25.82
C ILE A 87 -11.07 -13.81 26.09
N THR A 88 -11.88 -13.48 27.09
CA THR A 88 -11.95 -12.13 27.69
C THR A 88 -12.34 -12.22 29.16
N LEU A 89 -12.25 -11.13 29.91
CA LEU A 89 -12.56 -11.15 31.34
C LEU A 89 -14.04 -11.48 31.59
N GLY A 90 -14.29 -12.38 32.53
CA GLY A 90 -15.63 -12.81 32.94
C GLY A 90 -16.21 -12.05 34.14
N ASP A 91 -15.41 -11.17 34.76
CA ASP A 91 -15.78 -10.32 35.89
C ASP A 91 -15.13 -8.93 35.76
N GLN A 92 -15.52 -8.00 36.65
CA GLN A 92 -14.96 -6.66 36.65
C GLN A 92 -13.51 -6.62 37.17
N THR A 93 -13.00 -7.63 37.90
CA THR A 93 -11.71 -7.52 38.62
C THR A 93 -10.61 -8.47 38.16
N GLY A 94 -10.88 -9.35 37.19
CA GLY A 94 -9.90 -10.30 36.66
C GLY A 94 -9.75 -11.58 37.50
N THR A 95 -10.79 -11.96 38.23
CA THR A 95 -10.93 -13.26 38.93
C THR A 95 -11.77 -14.28 38.15
N ALA A 96 -12.31 -13.89 36.99
CA ALA A 96 -12.96 -14.76 36.05
C ALA A 96 -12.51 -14.52 34.60
N MET A 97 -12.59 -15.56 33.79
CA MET A 97 -12.23 -15.54 32.36
C MET A 97 -13.34 -16.26 31.57
N THR A 98 -13.96 -15.58 30.62
CA THR A 98 -14.89 -16.20 29.67
C THR A 98 -14.10 -16.77 28.51
N VAL A 99 -14.27 -18.07 28.29
CA VAL A 99 -13.70 -18.83 27.17
C VAL A 99 -14.79 -19.03 26.14
N SER A 100 -14.49 -18.71 24.88
CA SER A 100 -15.40 -18.83 23.76
C SER A 100 -14.79 -19.65 22.62
N TRP A 101 -15.62 -20.44 21.94
CA TRP A 101 -15.24 -21.21 20.74
C TRP A 101 -16.47 -21.52 19.90
N VAL A 102 -16.25 -22.06 18.70
CA VAL A 102 -17.34 -22.53 17.82
C VAL A 102 -17.16 -24.02 17.56
N THR A 103 -18.24 -24.76 17.37
CA THR A 103 -18.26 -26.11 16.79
C THR A 103 -19.19 -26.13 15.56
N ALA A 104 -18.89 -26.97 14.58
CA ALA A 104 -19.46 -26.82 13.24
C ALA A 104 -20.53 -27.83 12.88
N ASN A 105 -20.25 -29.09 13.20
CA ASN A 105 -20.94 -30.24 12.61
C ASN A 105 -22.09 -30.66 13.53
N GLU A 106 -21.86 -30.59 14.83
CA GLU A 106 -22.84 -30.83 15.88
C GLU A 106 -22.48 -30.03 17.14
N LEU A 107 -23.42 -29.89 18.06
CA LEU A 107 -23.29 -29.02 19.24
C LEU A 107 -22.06 -29.36 20.10
N GLY A 108 -21.83 -30.62 20.44
CA GLY A 108 -20.76 -31.03 21.35
C GLY A 108 -20.84 -30.40 22.77
N SER A 109 -19.78 -30.63 23.54
CA SER A 109 -19.72 -30.29 24.96
C SER A 109 -19.50 -28.79 25.21
N ASN A 110 -20.27 -28.24 26.15
CA ASN A 110 -20.11 -26.88 26.69
C ASN A 110 -19.08 -26.82 27.85
N THR A 111 -18.44 -27.95 28.19
CA THR A 111 -17.55 -28.07 29.35
C THR A 111 -16.15 -27.54 29.03
N VAL A 112 -15.66 -26.61 29.84
CA VAL A 112 -14.23 -26.25 29.87
C VAL A 112 -13.60 -26.83 31.13
N ARG A 113 -12.55 -27.63 30.96
CA ARG A 113 -11.71 -28.10 32.07
C ARG A 113 -10.47 -27.23 32.18
N TYR A 114 -10.06 -26.90 33.40
CA TYR A 114 -8.95 -25.99 33.64
C TYR A 114 -8.17 -26.35 34.91
N GLY A 115 -6.92 -25.90 34.99
CA GLY A 115 -6.02 -26.24 36.08
C GLY A 115 -4.70 -25.47 36.00
N ARG A 116 -3.79 -25.72 36.95
CA ARG A 116 -2.49 -25.01 37.03
C ARG A 116 -1.35 -25.71 36.29
N SER A 117 -1.55 -26.92 35.78
CA SER A 117 -0.64 -27.58 34.83
C SER A 117 -1.44 -28.26 33.71
N PRO A 118 -0.87 -28.43 32.50
CA PRO A 118 -1.60 -29.01 31.38
C PRO A 118 -1.92 -30.50 31.59
N GLU A 119 -1.18 -31.20 32.43
CA GLU A 119 -1.42 -32.61 32.81
C GLU A 119 -2.52 -32.75 33.86
N LYS A 120 -2.93 -31.66 34.52
CA LYS A 120 -3.88 -31.69 35.64
C LYS A 120 -4.92 -30.56 35.55
N LEU A 121 -5.92 -30.79 34.71
CA LEU A 121 -7.14 -29.98 34.60
C LEU A 121 -8.19 -30.48 35.62
N ASP A 122 -7.98 -30.16 36.89
CA ASP A 122 -8.75 -30.65 38.04
C ASP A 122 -10.02 -29.85 38.36
N ARG A 123 -10.23 -28.71 37.68
CA ARG A 123 -11.47 -27.93 37.73
C ARG A 123 -12.24 -28.07 36.42
N ALA A 124 -13.56 -27.92 36.49
CA ALA A 124 -14.45 -27.85 35.34
C ALA A 124 -15.43 -26.69 35.51
N ALA A 125 -15.92 -26.15 34.40
CA ALA A 125 -17.01 -25.19 34.33
C ALA A 125 -17.91 -25.55 33.15
N GLU A 126 -19.22 -25.36 33.32
CA GLU A 126 -20.21 -25.56 32.26
C GLU A 126 -20.58 -24.23 31.63
N GLY A 127 -20.48 -24.17 30.31
CA GLY A 127 -20.89 -23.02 29.51
C GLY A 127 -22.33 -23.11 29.03
N SER A 128 -22.65 -22.20 28.12
CA SER A 128 -23.87 -22.21 27.30
C SER A 128 -23.48 -22.06 25.84
N HIS A 129 -24.42 -22.34 24.93
CA HIS A 129 -24.24 -22.10 23.50
C HIS A 129 -25.33 -21.19 22.95
N THR A 130 -25.02 -20.58 21.82
CA THR A 130 -25.95 -19.83 20.96
C THR A 130 -25.71 -20.20 19.49
N ARG A 131 -26.64 -19.81 18.63
CA ARG A 131 -26.58 -19.95 17.18
C ARG A 131 -27.42 -18.85 16.56
N TYR A 132 -26.98 -18.30 15.43
CA TYR A 132 -27.76 -17.31 14.68
C TYR A 132 -27.75 -17.61 13.18
N ASP A 133 -28.85 -17.24 12.52
CA ASP A 133 -28.91 -17.07 11.07
C ASP A 133 -28.61 -15.61 10.74
N TYR A 134 -27.97 -15.33 9.61
CA TYR A 134 -27.79 -13.98 9.07
C TYR A 134 -28.01 -14.04 7.55
N PHE A 135 -29.13 -13.50 7.06
CA PHE A 135 -29.57 -13.65 5.68
C PHE A 135 -29.59 -15.12 5.17
N ASN A 136 -28.55 -15.55 4.45
CA ASN A 136 -28.37 -16.91 3.92
C ASN A 136 -27.27 -17.73 4.63
N TYR A 137 -26.59 -17.12 5.61
CA TYR A 137 -25.62 -17.76 6.48
C TYR A 137 -26.30 -18.32 7.73
N THR A 138 -25.86 -19.47 8.21
CA THR A 138 -26.21 -20.00 9.53
C THR A 138 -24.92 -20.31 10.28
N SER A 139 -24.78 -19.80 11.50
CA SER A 139 -23.57 -20.00 12.29
C SER A 139 -23.35 -21.47 12.68
N GLY A 140 -22.11 -21.79 13.06
CA GLY A 140 -21.83 -22.94 13.92
C GLY A 140 -22.46 -22.75 15.30
N PHE A 141 -22.33 -23.74 16.17
CA PHE A 141 -22.72 -23.62 17.58
C PHE A 141 -21.64 -22.82 18.30
N ILE A 142 -21.98 -21.63 18.76
CA ILE A 142 -21.05 -20.72 19.42
C ILE A 142 -21.18 -20.92 20.93
N HIS A 143 -20.08 -21.23 21.61
CA HIS A 143 -20.05 -21.56 23.02
C HIS A 143 -19.41 -20.44 23.83
N HIS A 144 -19.93 -20.21 25.05
CA HIS A 144 -19.33 -19.32 26.05
C HIS A 144 -19.34 -19.99 27.42
N CYS A 145 -18.18 -20.10 28.05
CA CYS A 145 -18.00 -20.70 29.37
C CYS A 145 -17.17 -19.79 30.28
N THR A 146 -17.75 -19.33 31.39
CA THR A 146 -17.08 -18.42 32.33
C THR A 146 -16.42 -19.19 33.47
N LEU A 147 -15.09 -19.19 33.49
CA LEU A 147 -14.25 -19.76 34.54
C LEU A 147 -14.19 -18.77 35.71
N THR A 148 -14.78 -19.09 36.87
CA THR A 148 -14.85 -18.18 38.03
C THR A 148 -13.92 -18.60 39.16
N GLY A 149 -13.65 -17.70 40.11
CA GLY A 149 -12.82 -18.01 41.29
C GLY A 149 -11.38 -18.40 40.92
N LEU A 150 -10.81 -17.67 39.96
CA LEU A 150 -9.40 -17.78 39.57
C LEU A 150 -8.53 -16.97 40.53
N THR A 151 -7.30 -17.43 40.77
CA THR A 151 -6.30 -16.68 41.55
C THR A 151 -5.58 -15.70 40.63
N HIS A 152 -5.45 -14.43 41.04
CA HIS A 152 -4.66 -13.42 40.30
C HIS A 152 -3.22 -13.83 40.03
N ALA A 153 -2.59 -13.20 39.03
CA ALA A 153 -1.19 -13.41 38.62
C ALA A 153 -0.79 -14.89 38.46
N THR A 154 -1.75 -15.77 38.14
CA THR A 154 -1.56 -17.22 38.04
C THR A 154 -1.80 -17.67 36.60
N LYS A 155 -0.88 -18.48 36.07
CA LYS A 155 -1.08 -19.16 34.79
C LYS A 155 -2.05 -20.33 34.96
N TYR A 156 -3.07 -20.37 34.12
CA TYR A 156 -4.01 -21.48 33.99
C TYR A 156 -3.88 -22.12 32.61
N TYR A 157 -4.01 -23.44 32.57
CA TYR A 157 -4.24 -24.21 31.35
C TYR A 157 -5.73 -24.53 31.29
N TYR A 158 -6.31 -24.50 30.09
CA TYR A 158 -7.72 -24.80 29.87
C TYR A 158 -7.92 -25.58 28.58
N ALA A 159 -8.93 -26.44 28.54
CA ALA A 159 -9.24 -27.29 27.40
C ALA A 159 -10.76 -27.50 27.24
N MET A 160 -11.18 -27.71 26.00
CA MET A 160 -12.58 -27.90 25.55
C MET A 160 -12.64 -28.89 24.38
N GLY A 161 -13.85 -29.28 23.95
CA GLY A 161 -14.05 -30.23 22.85
C GLY A 161 -14.03 -31.71 23.25
N PHE A 162 -14.39 -32.04 24.50
CA PHE A 162 -14.24 -33.37 25.10
C PHE A 162 -15.02 -34.51 24.46
N ASP A 163 -16.05 -34.22 23.65
CA ASP A 163 -16.82 -35.26 22.96
C ASP A 163 -16.12 -35.79 21.70
N HIS A 164 -15.19 -35.03 21.12
CA HIS A 164 -14.49 -35.38 19.89
C HIS A 164 -13.01 -35.01 19.95
N THR A 165 -12.63 -33.80 19.53
CA THR A 165 -11.24 -33.37 19.42
C THR A 165 -10.93 -32.32 20.48
N VAL A 166 -10.26 -32.74 21.56
CA VAL A 166 -9.84 -31.84 22.64
C VAL A 166 -8.74 -30.90 22.17
N ARG A 167 -8.90 -29.61 22.45
CA ARG A 167 -7.87 -28.58 22.26
C ARG A 167 -7.50 -27.95 23.61
N THR A 168 -6.22 -27.65 23.82
CA THR A 168 -5.68 -27.15 25.09
C THR A 168 -4.88 -25.88 24.87
N PHE A 169 -5.12 -24.88 25.71
CA PHE A 169 -4.54 -23.55 25.66
C PHE A 169 -4.10 -23.10 27.07
N SER A 170 -3.58 -21.88 27.21
CA SER A 170 -3.24 -21.33 28.51
C SER A 170 -3.30 -19.80 28.53
N PHE A 171 -3.72 -19.23 29.66
CA PHE A 171 -3.69 -17.78 29.90
C PHE A 171 -3.11 -17.48 31.28
N THR A 172 -2.77 -16.21 31.53
CA THR A 172 -2.40 -15.71 32.87
C THR A 172 -3.44 -14.72 33.32
N THR A 173 -4.05 -14.92 34.49
CA THR A 173 -4.94 -13.92 35.09
C THR A 173 -4.17 -12.65 35.42
N PRO A 174 -4.76 -11.45 35.30
CA PRO A 174 -4.07 -10.22 35.65
C PRO A 174 -3.72 -10.16 37.15
N PRO A 175 -2.74 -9.31 37.55
CA PRO A 175 -2.51 -8.95 38.94
C PRO A 175 -3.78 -8.42 39.62
N LYS A 176 -3.89 -8.62 40.94
CA LYS A 176 -4.98 -8.05 41.74
C LYS A 176 -4.99 -6.52 41.58
N PRO A 177 -6.16 -5.87 41.47
CA PRO A 177 -6.22 -4.43 41.44
C PRO A 177 -5.51 -3.76 42.64
N ALA A 178 -4.55 -2.90 42.34
CA ALA A 178 -3.70 -2.21 43.30
C ALA A 178 -2.97 -1.02 42.63
N PRO A 179 -2.70 0.09 43.34
CA PRO A 179 -2.30 1.34 42.71
C PRO A 179 -0.98 1.27 41.94
N ASP A 180 -0.02 0.50 42.43
CA ASP A 180 1.31 0.38 41.81
C ASP A 180 1.53 -0.98 41.12
N ALA A 181 0.46 -1.71 40.80
CA ALA A 181 0.56 -2.94 40.01
C ALA A 181 0.88 -2.58 38.55
N PRO A 182 2.07 -2.96 38.01
CA PRO A 182 2.43 -2.70 36.63
C PRO A 182 1.65 -3.63 35.70
N PHE A 183 1.44 -3.21 34.45
CA PHE A 183 0.74 -3.99 33.44
C PHE A 183 1.04 -3.46 32.03
N LYS A 184 1.14 -4.33 31.02
CA LYS A 184 1.35 -3.92 29.63
C LYS A 184 0.14 -4.26 28.77
N PHE A 185 -0.58 -3.24 28.31
CA PHE A 185 -1.63 -3.40 27.29
C PHE A 185 -1.04 -3.34 25.89
N GLY A 186 -1.52 -4.20 24.99
CA GLY A 186 -1.53 -3.95 23.55
C GLY A 186 -2.75 -3.13 23.18
N LEU A 187 -2.63 -2.26 22.18
CA LEU A 187 -3.69 -1.39 21.68
C LEU A 187 -3.83 -1.63 20.17
N ILE A 188 -5.02 -2.02 19.73
CA ILE A 188 -5.34 -2.33 18.33
C ILE A 188 -6.76 -1.85 18.06
N GLY A 189 -7.00 -1.18 16.94
CA GLY A 189 -8.32 -0.94 16.36
C GLY A 189 -8.35 -1.42 14.92
N ASP A 190 -9.54 -1.58 14.34
CA ASP A 190 -9.73 -1.51 12.89
C ASP A 190 -8.86 -2.54 12.16
N LEU A 191 -8.88 -3.77 12.68
CA LEU A 191 -7.89 -4.78 12.34
C LEU A 191 -8.17 -5.35 10.96
N GLY A 192 -9.39 -5.83 10.69
CA GLY A 192 -9.72 -6.56 9.48
C GLY A 192 -8.93 -7.87 9.33
N GLN A 193 -8.82 -8.37 8.11
CA GLN A 193 -8.18 -9.66 7.81
C GLN A 193 -7.36 -9.65 6.50
N THR A 194 -6.71 -8.52 6.26
CA THR A 194 -5.77 -8.28 5.15
C THR A 194 -4.35 -8.76 5.49
N PHE A 195 -3.48 -8.71 4.49
CA PHE A 195 -2.04 -8.93 4.71
C PHE A 195 -1.45 -7.92 5.71
N ASP A 196 -1.97 -6.69 5.75
CA ASP A 196 -1.57 -5.68 6.74
C ASP A 196 -2.10 -5.99 8.13
N SER A 197 -3.34 -6.47 8.27
CA SER A 197 -3.88 -6.99 9.53
C SER A 197 -2.96 -8.08 10.11
N ASN A 198 -2.52 -9.00 9.25
CA ASN A 198 -1.61 -10.08 9.64
C ASN A 198 -0.23 -9.56 10.04
N SER A 199 0.28 -8.55 9.33
CA SER A 199 1.51 -7.83 9.65
C SER A 199 1.42 -7.15 11.01
N THR A 200 0.36 -6.39 11.27
CA THR A 200 0.08 -5.73 12.56
C THR A 200 0.05 -6.72 13.70
N LEU A 201 -0.71 -7.82 13.54
CA LEU A 201 -0.83 -8.83 14.59
C LEU A 201 0.53 -9.51 14.86
N ALA A 202 1.32 -9.82 13.82
CA ALA A 202 2.68 -10.35 13.98
C ALA A 202 3.64 -9.35 14.64
N HIS A 203 3.52 -8.06 14.33
CA HIS A 203 4.28 -6.97 14.96
C HIS A 203 3.93 -6.85 16.44
N TYR A 204 2.65 -7.00 16.79
CA TYR A 204 2.17 -7.04 18.15
C TYR A 204 2.65 -8.28 18.92
N GLU A 205 2.56 -9.47 18.32
CA GLU A 205 3.08 -10.72 18.91
C GLU A 205 4.58 -10.63 19.21
N ALA A 206 5.34 -9.97 18.35
CA ALA A 206 6.76 -9.69 18.59
C ALA A 206 6.98 -8.63 19.70
N ASN A 207 6.05 -7.71 19.93
CA ASN A 207 6.12 -6.72 21.01
C ASN A 207 5.68 -7.22 22.38
N GLY A 208 4.65 -8.07 22.42
CA GLY A 208 4.04 -8.67 23.60
C GLY A 208 3.21 -7.69 24.43
N GLY A 209 2.11 -8.17 24.98
CA GLY A 209 1.31 -7.55 26.03
C GLY A 209 0.65 -8.62 26.89
N ASP A 210 0.07 -8.20 28.02
CA ASP A 210 -0.63 -9.06 28.97
C ASP A 210 -2.15 -9.14 28.69
N ALA A 211 -2.67 -8.15 27.97
CA ALA A 211 -4.03 -8.06 27.43
C ALA A 211 -4.06 -7.07 26.25
N VAL A 212 -5.08 -7.15 25.40
CA VAL A 212 -5.34 -6.16 24.32
C VAL A 212 -6.56 -5.31 24.67
N LEU A 213 -6.47 -3.99 24.47
CA LEU A 213 -7.61 -3.09 24.42
C LEU A 213 -7.97 -2.90 22.95
N PHE A 214 -9.11 -3.45 22.52
CA PHE A 214 -9.54 -3.46 21.13
C PHE A 214 -10.61 -2.39 20.89
N VAL A 215 -10.34 -1.41 20.04
CA VAL A 215 -11.17 -0.18 19.91
C VAL A 215 -12.24 -0.22 18.80
N GLY A 216 -12.64 -1.42 18.39
CA GLY A 216 -13.74 -1.66 17.44
C GLY A 216 -13.27 -1.96 16.03
N ASP A 217 -14.21 -2.34 15.18
CA ASP A 217 -14.05 -2.82 13.81
C ASP A 217 -13.11 -4.03 13.73
N LEU A 218 -13.70 -5.19 14.04
CA LEU A 218 -13.03 -6.47 14.12
C LEU A 218 -12.78 -7.00 12.71
N SER A 219 -13.83 -7.47 12.02
CA SER A 219 -13.70 -8.39 10.89
C SER A 219 -13.89 -7.79 9.49
N TYR A 220 -14.59 -6.65 9.38
CA TYR A 220 -15.06 -6.05 8.12
C TYR A 220 -15.82 -7.04 7.23
N ALA A 221 -16.54 -7.98 7.84
CA ALA A 221 -17.34 -9.00 7.13
C ALA A 221 -18.56 -8.40 6.40
N ASP A 222 -19.03 -7.24 6.84
CA ASP A 222 -20.09 -6.44 6.23
C ASP A 222 -19.71 -5.85 4.87
N ASN A 223 -18.42 -5.55 4.65
CA ASN A 223 -17.90 -5.11 3.34
C ASN A 223 -17.95 -6.20 2.26
N TYR A 224 -18.33 -7.45 2.60
CA TYR A 224 -18.55 -8.52 1.65
C TYR A 224 -19.99 -8.56 1.12
N PRO A 225 -20.24 -9.07 -0.11
CA PRO A 225 -21.59 -9.24 -0.63
C PRO A 225 -22.48 -9.99 0.35
N LEU A 226 -23.62 -9.39 0.72
CA LEU A 226 -24.59 -9.91 1.68
C LEU A 226 -24.06 -10.04 3.13
N HIS A 227 -23.02 -9.29 3.47
CA HIS A 227 -22.30 -9.34 4.75
C HIS A 227 -21.85 -10.78 5.05
N ASP A 228 -21.02 -11.36 4.18
CA ASP A 228 -20.66 -12.78 4.22
C ASP A 228 -20.06 -13.17 5.58
N ASN A 229 -20.89 -13.74 6.45
CA ASN A 229 -20.54 -14.09 7.81
C ASN A 229 -19.53 -15.27 7.91
N ASN A 230 -19.16 -15.90 6.79
CA ASN A 230 -17.95 -16.74 6.74
C ASN A 230 -16.67 -15.91 6.99
N ARG A 231 -16.71 -14.58 6.77
CA ARG A 231 -15.61 -13.65 7.07
C ARG A 231 -15.47 -13.31 8.56
N TRP A 232 -16.57 -13.36 9.32
CA TRP A 232 -16.51 -13.42 10.79
C TRP A 232 -15.81 -14.70 11.26
N ASP A 233 -16.07 -15.83 10.59
CA ASP A 233 -15.40 -17.08 10.92
C ASP A 233 -13.90 -17.01 10.61
N THR A 234 -13.47 -16.61 9.42
CA THR A 234 -12.03 -16.47 9.06
C THR A 234 -11.29 -15.46 9.93
N TRP A 235 -11.94 -14.37 10.35
CA TRP A 235 -11.32 -13.43 11.28
C TRP A 235 -11.09 -14.06 12.66
N ALA A 236 -12.12 -14.68 13.25
CA ALA A 236 -12.02 -15.40 14.51
C ALA A 236 -10.98 -16.54 14.45
N ARG A 237 -10.80 -17.13 13.25
CA ARG A 237 -9.70 -18.04 12.96
C ARG A 237 -8.37 -17.31 13.11
N PHE A 238 -8.12 -16.31 12.27
CA PHE A 238 -6.88 -15.55 12.20
C PHE A 238 -6.36 -15.04 13.56
N VAL A 239 -7.23 -14.46 14.40
CA VAL A 239 -6.80 -13.85 15.67
C VAL A 239 -6.56 -14.84 16.82
N GLU A 240 -7.02 -16.10 16.75
CA GLU A 240 -6.91 -17.12 17.84
C GLU A 240 -5.49 -17.16 18.42
N ARG A 241 -4.47 -17.10 17.55
CA ARG A 241 -3.06 -17.19 17.91
C ARG A 241 -2.61 -16.19 18.98
N SER A 242 -3.32 -15.07 19.11
CA SER A 242 -3.19 -14.13 20.22
C SER A 242 -4.32 -14.30 21.25
N VAL A 243 -5.58 -14.20 20.84
CA VAL A 243 -6.73 -14.05 21.76
C VAL A 243 -7.12 -15.33 22.51
N ALA A 244 -6.59 -16.51 22.16
CA ALA A 244 -6.74 -17.72 22.99
C ALA A 244 -5.80 -17.72 24.22
N TYR A 245 -4.80 -16.84 24.26
CA TYR A 245 -3.73 -16.85 25.29
C TYR A 245 -3.74 -15.63 26.20
N GLN A 246 -4.39 -14.55 25.80
CA GLN A 246 -4.55 -13.31 26.56
C GLN A 246 -5.93 -12.68 26.30
N PRO A 247 -6.54 -12.01 27.29
CA PRO A 247 -7.84 -11.38 27.10
C PRO A 247 -7.75 -10.18 26.17
N TRP A 248 -8.68 -10.11 25.22
CA TRP A 248 -8.95 -8.89 24.46
C TRP A 248 -10.22 -8.22 25.04
N ILE A 249 -10.18 -6.91 25.24
CA ILE A 249 -11.29 -6.10 25.77
C ILE A 249 -11.98 -5.45 24.58
N TRP A 250 -13.22 -5.87 24.32
CA TRP A 250 -13.98 -5.56 23.10
C TRP A 250 -14.73 -4.23 23.17
N THR A 251 -14.44 -3.34 22.23
CA THR A 251 -15.30 -2.20 21.86
C THR A 251 -16.05 -2.57 20.57
N ALA A 252 -17.27 -2.07 20.37
CA ALA A 252 -18.02 -2.26 19.12
C ALA A 252 -17.89 -1.02 18.23
N GLY A 253 -17.44 -1.22 16.99
CA GLY A 253 -17.35 -0.20 15.94
C GLY A 253 -18.57 -0.15 15.02
N ASN A 254 -18.44 0.47 13.85
CA ASN A 254 -19.53 0.57 12.86
C ASN A 254 -19.64 -0.70 12.02
N HIS A 255 -18.53 -1.37 11.72
CA HIS A 255 -18.57 -2.65 11.00
C HIS A 255 -19.17 -3.77 11.86
N GLU A 256 -19.24 -3.57 13.18
CA GLU A 256 -20.06 -4.43 14.06
C GLU A 256 -21.56 -4.12 14.02
N LEU A 257 -22.04 -3.01 13.43
CA LEU A 257 -23.48 -2.70 13.41
C LEU A 257 -24.28 -3.77 12.67
N ASP A 258 -23.75 -4.26 11.53
CA ASP A 258 -24.36 -5.33 10.73
C ASP A 258 -25.87 -5.12 10.46
N TYR A 259 -26.29 -3.84 10.32
CA TYR A 259 -27.69 -3.42 10.15
C TYR A 259 -28.02 -3.30 8.66
N ALA A 260 -28.54 -4.38 8.09
CA ALA A 260 -28.85 -4.53 6.67
C ALA A 260 -30.37 -4.82 6.47
N PRO A 261 -31.26 -3.81 6.61
CA PRO A 261 -32.71 -4.01 6.53
C PRO A 261 -33.17 -4.53 5.15
N GLU A 262 -32.42 -4.25 4.08
CA GLU A 262 -32.62 -4.81 2.74
C GLU A 262 -32.38 -6.32 2.64
N LEU A 263 -31.62 -6.91 3.58
CA LEU A 263 -31.46 -8.35 3.76
C LEU A 263 -32.46 -8.94 4.79
N GLY A 264 -33.29 -8.09 5.40
CA GLY A 264 -34.14 -8.44 6.55
C GLY A 264 -33.42 -8.43 7.90
N GLU A 265 -32.16 -7.99 7.94
CA GLU A 265 -31.31 -8.02 9.13
C GLU A 265 -31.37 -6.69 9.89
N THR A 266 -32.41 -6.53 10.71
CA THR A 266 -32.75 -5.27 11.38
C THR A 266 -32.32 -5.21 12.85
N VAL A 267 -31.44 -6.10 13.32
CA VAL A 267 -30.98 -6.17 14.71
C VAL A 267 -29.52 -5.74 14.77
N PRO A 268 -29.22 -4.51 15.24
CA PRO A 268 -27.84 -4.02 15.33
C PRO A 268 -26.97 -4.92 16.20
N PHE A 269 -25.71 -5.09 15.80
CA PHE A 269 -24.70 -5.88 16.50
C PHE A 269 -25.03 -7.39 16.63
N LYS A 270 -25.91 -7.93 15.78
CA LYS A 270 -26.33 -9.34 15.85
C LYS A 270 -25.15 -10.32 15.74
N PRO A 271 -24.29 -10.31 14.70
CA PRO A 271 -23.13 -11.21 14.65
C PRO A 271 -22.14 -11.00 15.81
N PHE A 272 -21.81 -9.75 16.13
CA PHE A 272 -20.90 -9.39 17.22
C PHE A 272 -21.36 -9.94 18.58
N THR A 273 -22.62 -9.67 18.98
CA THR A 273 -23.17 -10.08 20.28
C THR A 273 -23.31 -11.58 20.46
N HIS A 274 -23.43 -12.34 19.37
CA HIS A 274 -23.45 -13.81 19.42
C HIS A 274 -22.04 -14.42 19.51
N ARG A 275 -21.00 -13.66 19.14
CA ARG A 275 -19.62 -14.16 19.07
C ARG A 275 -18.74 -13.68 20.23
N TYR A 276 -18.85 -12.41 20.64
CA TYR A 276 -17.92 -11.75 21.56
C TYR A 276 -18.64 -11.25 22.83
N PRO A 277 -18.78 -12.11 23.86
CA PRO A 277 -19.41 -11.71 25.12
C PRO A 277 -18.54 -10.73 25.90
N THR A 278 -19.16 -9.87 26.72
CA THR A 278 -18.47 -8.91 27.59
C THR A 278 -18.93 -9.06 29.05
N PRO A 279 -18.12 -8.65 30.05
CA PRO A 279 -18.49 -8.72 31.47
C PRO A 279 -19.48 -7.62 31.92
N TYR A 280 -20.31 -7.09 31.03
CA TYR A 280 -21.13 -5.89 31.25
C TYR A 280 -22.00 -5.92 32.52
N ARG A 281 -22.58 -7.09 32.84
CA ARG A 281 -23.37 -7.29 34.06
C ARG A 281 -22.56 -7.11 35.35
N ALA A 282 -21.28 -7.47 35.35
CA ALA A 282 -20.39 -7.24 36.49
C ALA A 282 -20.09 -5.73 36.68
N ALA A 283 -20.04 -4.97 35.59
CA ALA A 283 -19.98 -3.51 35.61
C ALA A 283 -21.33 -2.83 35.93
N GLY A 284 -22.41 -3.58 36.15
CA GLY A 284 -23.75 -3.04 36.40
C GLY A 284 -24.40 -2.40 35.16
N SER A 285 -23.87 -2.66 33.97
CA SER A 285 -24.49 -2.22 32.72
C SER A 285 -25.68 -3.11 32.33
N THR A 286 -26.61 -2.56 31.56
CA THR A 286 -27.77 -3.26 31.02
C THR A 286 -27.50 -3.97 29.69
N GLU A 287 -26.48 -3.55 28.93
CA GLU A 287 -26.18 -4.00 27.57
C GLU A 287 -24.68 -4.32 27.38
N PRO A 288 -24.30 -5.20 26.45
CA PRO A 288 -22.92 -5.66 26.29
C PRO A 288 -21.95 -4.60 25.74
N PHE A 289 -22.46 -3.51 25.16
CA PHE A 289 -21.68 -2.54 24.39
C PHE A 289 -20.94 -1.49 25.23
N TRP A 290 -21.42 -1.21 26.44
CA TRP A 290 -20.76 -0.30 27.38
C TRP A 290 -20.61 -0.99 28.74
N TYR A 291 -19.40 -0.98 29.28
CA TYR A 291 -19.04 -1.68 30.50
C TYR A 291 -17.69 -1.19 31.04
N SER A 292 -17.22 -1.75 32.15
CA SER A 292 -15.88 -1.48 32.67
C SER A 292 -15.21 -2.72 33.24
N VAL A 293 -13.88 -2.68 33.30
CA VAL A 293 -13.02 -3.70 33.92
C VAL A 293 -11.87 -3.03 34.70
N LYS A 294 -11.35 -3.72 35.70
CA LYS A 294 -10.26 -3.29 36.58
C LYS A 294 -9.13 -4.31 36.48
N ILE A 295 -8.03 -3.89 35.88
CA ILE A 295 -6.89 -4.73 35.50
C ILE A 295 -5.64 -4.10 36.10
N ALA A 296 -5.02 -4.76 37.08
CA ALA A 296 -3.89 -4.22 37.82
C ALA A 296 -4.18 -2.78 38.33
N SER A 297 -3.40 -1.77 37.94
CA SER A 297 -3.61 -0.37 38.35
C SER A 297 -4.58 0.42 37.45
N ALA A 298 -5.20 -0.21 36.44
CA ALA A 298 -6.11 0.44 35.50
C ALA A 298 -7.59 0.13 35.76
N HIS A 299 -8.42 1.15 35.62
CA HIS A 299 -9.87 1.08 35.44
C HIS A 299 -10.15 1.46 33.98
N VAL A 300 -10.58 0.49 33.18
CA VAL A 300 -10.93 0.68 31.77
C VAL A 300 -12.44 0.77 31.66
N ILE A 301 -12.96 1.85 31.09
CA ILE A 301 -14.35 2.05 30.70
C ILE A 301 -14.45 1.84 29.19
N VAL A 302 -15.44 1.11 28.73
CA VAL A 302 -15.77 0.90 27.30
C VAL A 302 -17.10 1.59 27.01
N LEU A 303 -17.14 2.39 25.95
CA LEU A 303 -18.31 3.11 25.47
C LEU A 303 -18.67 2.68 24.05
N ALA A 304 -19.96 2.80 23.73
CA ALA A 304 -20.54 2.39 22.46
C ALA A 304 -20.91 3.62 21.62
N SER A 305 -20.05 3.96 20.65
CA SER A 305 -20.21 5.10 19.73
C SER A 305 -21.52 5.07 18.94
N TYR A 306 -22.06 3.88 18.66
CA TYR A 306 -23.27 3.68 17.85
C TYR A 306 -24.48 3.17 18.65
N SER A 307 -24.45 3.31 19.97
CA SER A 307 -25.62 3.12 20.85
C SER A 307 -26.13 4.45 21.41
N ALA A 308 -27.37 4.50 21.91
CA ALA A 308 -27.95 5.75 22.40
C ALA A 308 -27.23 6.28 23.66
N TYR A 309 -26.60 7.44 23.57
CA TYR A 309 -25.89 8.16 24.65
C TYR A 309 -26.50 9.53 25.02
N GLY A 310 -27.69 9.85 24.50
CA GLY A 310 -28.42 11.06 24.87
C GLY A 310 -28.81 11.07 26.36
N LYS A 311 -29.10 12.25 26.90
CA LYS A 311 -29.47 12.41 28.32
C LYS A 311 -30.59 11.44 28.73
N TYR A 312 -30.39 10.75 29.85
CA TYR A 312 -31.28 9.71 30.41
C TYR A 312 -31.35 8.37 29.64
N THR A 313 -30.54 8.14 28.60
CA THR A 313 -30.44 6.79 28.02
C THR A 313 -29.71 5.84 29.00
N PRO A 314 -29.81 4.51 28.81
CA PRO A 314 -29.10 3.54 29.63
C PRO A 314 -27.58 3.76 29.70
N GLN A 315 -26.92 4.01 28.56
CA GLN A 315 -25.47 4.30 28.52
C GLN A 315 -25.12 5.61 29.25
N TRP A 316 -25.92 6.67 29.07
CA TRP A 316 -25.71 7.96 29.72
C TRP A 316 -25.82 7.85 31.25
N THR A 317 -26.86 7.15 31.72
CA THR A 317 -27.10 6.94 33.16
C THR A 317 -26.03 6.04 33.77
N TRP A 318 -25.67 4.94 33.09
CA TRP A 318 -24.62 4.04 33.56
C TRP A 318 -23.26 4.75 33.66
N LEU A 319 -22.86 5.54 32.66
CA LEU A 319 -21.58 6.25 32.70
C LEU A 319 -21.53 7.29 33.83
N GLN A 320 -22.64 7.98 34.09
CA GLN A 320 -22.76 8.90 35.22
C GLN A 320 -22.53 8.17 36.57
N GLU A 321 -23.17 7.02 36.76
CA GLU A 321 -23.02 6.21 37.97
C GLU A 321 -21.62 5.58 38.09
N GLU A 322 -21.06 5.08 36.99
CA GLU A 322 -19.72 4.47 36.93
C GLU A 322 -18.64 5.46 37.38
N LEU A 323 -18.62 6.66 36.78
CA LEU A 323 -17.67 7.72 37.13
C LEU A 323 -17.86 8.23 38.57
N ALA A 324 -19.11 8.35 39.03
CA ALA A 324 -19.41 8.89 40.36
C ALA A 324 -19.19 7.90 41.51
N THR A 325 -19.34 6.59 41.28
CA THR A 325 -19.42 5.58 42.37
C THR A 325 -18.43 4.43 42.27
N ARG A 326 -17.92 4.09 41.07
CA ARG A 326 -17.13 2.88 40.84
C ARG A 326 -15.66 3.16 40.51
N VAL A 327 -15.31 4.37 40.08
CA VAL A 327 -13.92 4.82 39.90
C VAL A 327 -13.29 5.15 41.26
N ASP A 328 -12.26 4.38 41.66
CA ASP A 328 -11.40 4.70 42.81
C ASP A 328 -9.95 4.87 42.37
N ARG A 329 -9.50 6.12 42.24
CA ARG A 329 -8.13 6.46 41.83
C ARG A 329 -7.06 6.10 42.87
N LYS A 330 -7.44 5.67 44.08
CA LYS A 330 -6.50 5.11 45.09
C LYS A 330 -6.27 3.62 44.93
N LEU A 331 -7.20 2.91 44.29
CA LEU A 331 -7.09 1.48 43.97
C LEU A 331 -6.58 1.27 42.53
N THR A 332 -7.20 1.95 41.59
CA THR A 332 -6.92 1.92 40.14
C THR A 332 -6.67 3.34 39.66
N PRO A 333 -5.43 3.86 39.80
CA PRO A 333 -5.09 5.24 39.46
C PRO A 333 -5.24 5.55 37.97
N TRP A 334 -5.03 4.59 37.08
CA TRP A 334 -5.14 4.81 35.64
C TRP A 334 -6.59 4.68 35.19
N LEU A 335 -7.21 5.79 34.79
CA LEU A 335 -8.55 5.81 34.23
C LEU A 335 -8.46 5.90 32.71
N ILE A 336 -8.83 4.83 32.03
CA ILE A 336 -8.76 4.66 30.58
C ILE A 336 -10.18 4.57 30.03
N VAL A 337 -10.47 5.24 28.92
CA VAL A 337 -11.75 5.10 28.20
C VAL A 337 -11.48 4.56 26.80
N LEU A 338 -12.23 3.54 26.39
CA LEU A 338 -12.31 3.05 25.02
C LEU A 338 -13.64 3.53 24.40
N MET A 339 -13.57 3.92 23.14
CA MET A 339 -14.71 4.14 22.25
C MET A 339 -14.24 3.80 20.83
N HIS A 340 -15.13 3.82 19.85
CA HIS A 340 -14.72 3.61 18.46
C HIS A 340 -14.48 4.94 17.73
N SER A 341 -15.53 5.74 17.50
CA SER A 341 -15.41 7.02 16.80
C SER A 341 -14.70 8.11 17.64
N PRO A 342 -13.57 8.69 17.19
CA PRO A 342 -12.76 9.65 17.93
C PRO A 342 -13.41 11.04 18.06
N TRP A 343 -13.39 11.61 19.27
CA TRP A 343 -13.85 12.99 19.52
C TRP A 343 -12.84 14.06 19.07
N TYR A 344 -11.56 13.74 19.09
CA TYR A 344 -10.48 14.60 18.63
C TYR A 344 -9.78 13.94 17.45
N ASN A 345 -10.23 14.33 16.25
CA ASN A 345 -9.75 13.84 14.97
C ASN A 345 -9.35 15.04 14.11
N SER A 346 -8.11 15.06 13.61
CA SER A 346 -7.65 16.02 12.60
C SER A 346 -7.43 15.40 11.22
N ASN A 347 -7.80 14.13 11.05
CA ASN A 347 -8.01 13.51 9.74
C ASN A 347 -9.30 14.05 9.13
N ASN A 348 -9.32 14.23 7.81
CA ASN A 348 -10.51 14.65 7.07
C ASN A 348 -11.48 13.46 6.87
N TYR A 349 -10.98 12.23 6.94
CA TYR A 349 -11.80 11.02 7.05
C TYR A 349 -12.46 10.97 8.44
N HIS A 350 -13.78 10.73 8.48
CA HIS A 350 -14.64 10.82 9.67
C HIS A 350 -14.46 12.09 10.52
N TYR A 351 -14.18 13.22 9.87
CA TYR A 351 -14.01 14.50 10.57
C TYR A 351 -15.31 14.93 11.26
N MET A 352 -15.21 15.30 12.54
CA MET A 352 -16.32 15.74 13.40
C MET A 352 -17.43 14.71 13.71
N GLU A 353 -17.32 13.44 13.32
CA GLU A 353 -18.37 12.45 13.63
C GLU A 353 -18.57 12.23 15.15
N GLY A 354 -17.47 12.18 15.90
CA GLY A 354 -17.48 12.05 17.36
C GLY A 354 -18.06 13.24 18.14
N GLU A 355 -18.34 14.39 17.49
CA GLU A 355 -18.81 15.62 18.16
C GLU A 355 -20.08 15.40 18.99
N THR A 356 -21.01 14.58 18.49
CA THR A 356 -22.31 14.30 19.12
C THR A 356 -22.18 13.58 20.47
N MET A 357 -21.18 12.72 20.64
CA MET A 357 -20.86 12.09 21.92
C MET A 357 -19.94 12.99 22.76
N ARG A 358 -18.99 13.71 22.15
CA ARG A 358 -18.12 14.68 22.83
C ARG A 358 -18.94 15.69 23.65
N VAL A 359 -19.97 16.30 23.06
CA VAL A 359 -20.81 17.29 23.76
C VAL A 359 -21.60 16.72 24.94
N GLN A 360 -21.80 15.40 25.02
CA GLN A 360 -22.47 14.76 26.17
C GLN A 360 -21.48 14.44 27.30
N PHE A 361 -20.29 13.94 26.97
CA PHE A 361 -19.41 13.26 27.94
C PHE A 361 -18.05 13.92 28.17
N GLU A 362 -17.58 14.83 27.32
CA GLU A 362 -16.24 15.42 27.45
C GLU A 362 -16.04 16.15 28.79
N ARG A 363 -17.02 16.95 29.22
CA ARG A 363 -16.99 17.62 30.54
C ARG A 363 -16.83 16.60 31.66
N TRP A 364 -17.53 15.45 31.60
CA TRP A 364 -17.42 14.40 32.61
C TRP A 364 -16.05 13.71 32.61
N LEU A 365 -15.45 13.46 31.44
CA LEU A 365 -14.13 12.85 31.37
C LEU A 365 -13.04 13.80 31.90
N VAL A 366 -13.18 15.11 31.66
CA VAL A 366 -12.30 16.14 32.22
C VAL A 366 -12.50 16.28 33.74
N ASP A 367 -13.75 16.35 34.21
CA ASP A 367 -14.06 16.47 35.65
C ASP A 367 -13.60 15.21 36.43
N ALA A 368 -13.74 14.03 35.84
CA ALA A 368 -13.21 12.75 36.36
C ALA A 368 -11.69 12.59 36.18
N LYS A 369 -11.02 13.51 35.49
CA LYS A 369 -9.59 13.51 35.19
C LYS A 369 -9.12 12.21 34.52
N VAL A 370 -9.79 11.78 33.45
CA VAL A 370 -9.40 10.61 32.65
C VAL A 370 -7.95 10.76 32.17
N ASP A 371 -7.16 9.69 32.21
CA ASP A 371 -5.74 9.75 31.83
C ASP A 371 -5.57 9.74 30.32
N VAL A 372 -6.26 8.81 29.64
CA VAL A 372 -6.23 8.61 28.19
C VAL A 372 -7.58 8.09 27.67
N VAL A 373 -7.97 8.55 26.48
CA VAL A 373 -9.09 8.04 25.69
C VAL A 373 -8.51 7.40 24.43
N LEU A 374 -8.92 6.17 24.12
CA LEU A 374 -8.49 5.41 22.96
C LEU A 374 -9.67 5.22 22.00
N ALA A 375 -9.43 5.41 20.71
CA ALA A 375 -10.42 5.36 19.64
C ALA A 375 -9.84 4.68 18.38
N GLY A 376 -10.71 4.08 17.58
CA GLY A 376 -10.42 3.49 16.27
C GLY A 376 -10.92 4.39 15.14
N HIS A 377 -11.67 3.80 14.20
CA HIS A 377 -12.54 4.41 13.16
C HIS A 377 -11.79 5.14 12.04
N VAL A 378 -10.84 5.98 12.42
CA VAL A 378 -10.03 6.74 11.49
C VAL A 378 -8.77 5.92 11.25
N HIS A 379 -8.59 5.47 10.00
CA HIS A 379 -7.55 4.51 9.62
C HIS A 379 -6.14 5.12 9.56
N SER A 380 -5.67 5.65 10.68
CA SER A 380 -4.38 6.31 10.87
C SER A 380 -4.08 6.46 12.36
N TYR A 381 -2.83 6.78 12.69
CA TYR A 381 -2.46 7.11 14.06
C TYR A 381 -2.53 8.62 14.31
N GLU A 382 -3.18 9.02 15.41
CA GLU A 382 -3.12 10.39 15.93
C GLU A 382 -3.10 10.39 17.47
N ARG A 383 -2.30 11.28 18.06
CA ARG A 383 -2.23 11.55 19.49
C ARG A 383 -2.41 13.04 19.75
N SER A 384 -3.36 13.38 20.62
CA SER A 384 -3.62 14.75 21.03
C SER A 384 -2.64 15.23 22.12
N ARG A 385 -2.62 16.56 22.32
CA ARG A 385 -2.26 17.19 23.60
C ARG A 385 -3.46 17.14 24.54
N ARG A 386 -3.27 17.46 25.82
CA ARG A 386 -4.38 17.56 26.79
C ARG A 386 -5.20 18.83 26.54
N PHE A 387 -6.26 18.69 25.76
CA PHE A 387 -7.16 19.78 25.34
C PHE A 387 -8.61 19.42 25.67
N ALA A 388 -9.44 20.44 25.87
CA ALA A 388 -10.88 20.29 26.05
C ALA A 388 -11.67 21.41 25.34
N ASN A 389 -12.89 21.11 24.87
CA ASN A 389 -13.81 22.04 24.23
C ASN A 389 -15.18 22.08 24.93
N ILE A 390 -15.12 22.30 26.24
CA ILE A 390 -16.23 22.11 27.21
C ILE A 390 -16.87 23.42 27.69
N ASP A 391 -16.38 24.57 27.24
CA ASP A 391 -16.79 25.91 27.72
C ASP A 391 -17.80 26.61 26.79
N TYR A 392 -18.17 26.00 25.66
CA TYR A 392 -19.16 26.52 24.74
C TYR A 392 -20.57 26.53 25.36
N ASN A 393 -21.29 27.65 25.23
CA ASN A 393 -22.66 27.80 25.77
C ASN A 393 -23.67 28.38 24.76
N ILE A 394 -23.48 28.10 23.47
CA ILE A 394 -24.17 28.71 22.33
C ILE A 394 -23.79 30.17 22.07
N VAL A 395 -23.85 31.04 23.08
CA VAL A 395 -23.77 32.51 22.89
C VAL A 395 -22.38 33.12 23.17
N ASN A 396 -21.50 32.44 23.88
CA ASN A 396 -20.20 33.00 24.31
C ASN A 396 -19.07 32.90 23.27
N GLY A 397 -19.31 32.24 22.13
CA GLY A 397 -18.29 32.04 21.08
C GLY A 397 -17.10 31.14 21.48
N LYS A 398 -17.10 30.52 22.67
CA LYS A 398 -16.00 29.66 23.16
C LYS A 398 -16.07 28.24 22.59
N ALA A 399 -16.06 28.13 21.26
CA ALA A 399 -16.16 26.85 20.54
C ALA A 399 -14.80 26.25 20.13
N THR A 400 -13.69 26.89 20.51
CA THR A 400 -12.32 26.46 20.18
C THR A 400 -11.74 25.61 21.32
N PRO A 401 -11.21 24.40 21.04
CA PRO A 401 -10.47 23.61 22.02
C PRO A 401 -9.33 24.40 22.68
N ALA A 402 -9.23 24.32 24.01
CA ALA A 402 -8.19 24.97 24.79
C ALA A 402 -7.37 23.94 25.57
N ALA A 403 -6.09 24.23 25.81
CA ALA A 403 -5.22 23.39 26.64
C ALA A 403 -5.78 23.29 28.06
N ASN A 404 -5.92 22.06 28.57
CA ASN A 404 -6.51 21.78 29.87
C ASN A 404 -5.77 20.61 30.52
N VAL A 405 -5.07 20.86 31.64
CA VAL A 405 -4.25 19.86 32.34
C VAL A 405 -5.05 18.66 32.87
N ASP A 406 -6.34 18.86 33.12
CA ASP A 406 -7.27 17.85 33.61
C ASP A 406 -7.88 16.98 32.50
N ALA A 407 -7.70 17.36 31.24
CA ALA A 407 -8.19 16.59 30.11
C ALA A 407 -7.34 15.32 29.86
N PRO A 408 -7.96 14.25 29.33
CA PRO A 408 -7.22 13.10 28.82
C PRO A 408 -6.35 13.48 27.63
N VAL A 409 -5.39 12.60 27.32
CA VAL A 409 -4.85 12.50 25.96
C VAL A 409 -5.82 11.67 25.15
N TYR A 410 -6.24 12.16 23.99
CA TYR A 410 -7.02 11.39 23.02
C TYR A 410 -6.06 10.73 22.03
N ILE A 411 -6.26 9.45 21.75
CA ILE A 411 -5.45 8.68 20.82
C ILE A 411 -6.34 7.92 19.85
N THR A 412 -6.16 8.18 18.56
CA THR A 412 -6.67 7.39 17.45
C THR A 412 -5.63 6.32 17.12
N ILE A 413 -6.05 5.06 17.15
CA ILE A 413 -5.22 3.87 16.89
C ILE A 413 -6.03 2.87 16.01
N GLY A 414 -6.76 3.42 15.04
CA GLY A 414 -7.53 2.67 14.04
C GLY A 414 -6.69 2.19 12.85
N ASP A 415 -5.38 2.04 13.05
CA ASP A 415 -4.41 1.73 12.02
C ASP A 415 -4.06 0.23 11.94
N GLY A 416 -5.00 -0.65 12.35
CA GLY A 416 -4.77 -2.08 12.43
C GLY A 416 -4.54 -2.80 11.11
N GLY A 417 -4.96 -2.22 9.97
CA GLY A 417 -4.72 -2.76 8.63
C GLY A 417 -5.99 -3.23 7.90
N ASN A 418 -7.15 -2.65 8.20
CA ASN A 418 -8.44 -2.99 7.57
C ASN A 418 -8.48 -2.92 6.04
N ILE A 419 -9.60 -3.40 5.49
CA ILE A 419 -9.84 -3.52 4.05
C ILE A 419 -10.07 -2.17 3.33
N GLU A 420 -10.41 -1.10 4.06
CA GLU A 420 -10.74 0.21 3.47
C GLU A 420 -9.51 1.09 3.23
N GLY A 421 -8.35 0.70 3.78
CA GLY A 421 -7.07 1.33 3.54
C GLY A 421 -6.73 2.47 4.49
N ILE A 422 -5.56 3.08 4.29
CA ILE A 422 -5.01 4.10 5.20
C ILE A 422 -5.61 5.50 4.92
N ALA A 423 -6.17 6.12 5.96
CA ALA A 423 -6.69 7.49 5.91
C ALA A 423 -5.52 8.50 5.97
N ASN A 424 -5.01 8.94 4.81
CA ASN A 424 -3.79 9.78 4.75
C ASN A 424 -4.03 11.30 4.64
N ASN A 425 -5.27 11.75 4.75
CA ASN A 425 -5.67 13.12 4.44
C ASN A 425 -5.97 13.95 5.71
N PHE A 426 -4.94 14.50 6.35
CA PHE A 426 -5.10 15.35 7.54
C PHE A 426 -5.38 16.82 7.21
N THR A 427 -6.15 17.50 8.06
CA THR A 427 -6.34 18.96 8.08
C THR A 427 -4.97 19.68 8.21
N VAL A 428 -4.73 20.69 7.37
CA VAL A 428 -3.50 21.51 7.35
C VAL A 428 -3.86 22.99 7.55
N PRO A 429 -3.16 23.75 8.41
CA PRO A 429 -2.07 23.32 9.30
C PRO A 429 -2.56 22.36 10.40
N GLN A 430 -1.62 21.67 11.06
CA GLN A 430 -1.95 20.81 12.19
C GLN A 430 -2.67 21.61 13.29
N PRO A 431 -3.88 21.22 13.73
CA PRO A 431 -4.58 21.89 14.82
C PRO A 431 -3.78 21.85 16.12
N ALA A 432 -3.86 22.90 16.94
CA ALA A 432 -3.07 23.02 18.16
C ALA A 432 -3.32 21.92 19.22
N TYR A 433 -4.48 21.24 19.15
CA TYR A 433 -4.80 20.09 19.99
C TYR A 433 -4.09 18.80 19.56
N SER A 434 -3.59 18.70 18.33
CA SER A 434 -2.89 17.53 17.81
C SER A 434 -1.40 17.61 18.20
N ALA A 435 -0.85 16.55 18.78
CA ALA A 435 0.55 16.49 19.22
C ALA A 435 1.42 15.73 18.21
N PHE A 436 0.93 14.61 17.70
CA PHE A 436 1.56 13.80 16.66
C PHE A 436 0.46 13.11 15.86
N ARG A 437 0.68 12.91 14.56
CA ARG A 437 -0.21 12.13 13.68
C ARG A 437 0.58 11.59 12.49
N GLU A 438 0.25 10.40 12.03
CA GLU A 438 0.88 9.76 10.88
C GLU A 438 -0.06 8.72 10.24
N ALA A 439 -0.06 8.64 8.91
CA ALA A 439 -0.84 7.66 8.16
C ALA A 439 0.03 6.44 7.83
N SER A 440 0.14 5.53 8.78
CA SER A 440 0.83 4.23 8.67
C SER A 440 0.02 3.19 9.43
N PHE A 441 0.03 1.92 8.98
CA PHE A 441 -0.51 0.83 9.79
C PHE A 441 0.47 0.40 10.88
N GLY A 442 -0.08 -0.09 11.98
CA GLY A 442 0.64 -0.37 13.20
C GLY A 442 -0.25 -0.79 14.35
N HIS A 443 0.36 -0.82 15.52
CA HIS A 443 -0.30 -1.01 16.80
C HIS A 443 0.45 -0.21 17.86
N ALA A 444 -0.12 -0.09 19.06
CA ALA A 444 0.59 0.52 20.18
C ALA A 444 0.66 -0.38 21.41
N THR A 445 1.53 0.00 22.34
CA THR A 445 1.58 -0.58 23.68
C THR A 445 1.53 0.51 24.75
N LEU A 446 0.77 0.25 25.81
CA LEU A 446 0.68 1.10 26.99
C LEU A 446 1.18 0.30 28.20
N GLU A 447 2.40 0.61 28.62
CA GLU A 447 3.07 -0.05 29.75
C GLU A 447 2.98 0.81 31.01
N ILE A 448 2.04 0.48 31.88
CA ILE A 448 1.89 1.12 33.19
C ILE A 448 3.02 0.62 34.11
N LYS A 449 3.79 1.55 34.67
CA LYS A 449 4.91 1.23 35.57
C LYS A 449 4.50 1.28 37.05
N ASN A 450 3.64 2.22 37.43
CA ASN A 450 3.16 2.48 38.79
C ASN A 450 2.01 3.51 38.77
N ARG A 451 1.57 4.01 39.93
CA ARG A 451 0.47 4.99 40.02
C ARG A 451 0.73 6.37 39.42
N THR A 452 1.96 6.71 39.04
CA THR A 452 2.30 8.03 38.48
C THR A 452 2.75 8.01 37.03
N HIS A 453 3.38 6.94 36.53
CA HIS A 453 3.94 6.88 35.18
C HIS A 453 3.46 5.66 34.37
N ALA A 454 3.08 5.92 33.12
CA ALA A 454 2.88 4.91 32.08
C ALA A 454 3.62 5.33 30.81
N HIS A 455 4.19 4.37 30.10
CA HIS A 455 4.89 4.59 28.84
C HIS A 455 4.01 4.12 27.68
N TYR A 456 3.63 5.05 26.81
CA TYR A 456 2.95 4.76 25.55
C TYR A 456 3.98 4.70 24.42
N ALA A 457 3.88 3.69 23.55
CA ALA A 457 4.71 3.54 22.36
C ALA A 457 3.88 3.02 21.18
N TRP A 458 3.96 3.69 20.04
CA TRP A 458 3.36 3.28 18.76
C TRP A 458 4.41 2.67 17.83
N HIS A 459 4.02 1.60 17.14
CA HIS A 459 4.89 0.71 16.38
C HIS A 459 4.31 0.49 14.97
N ARG A 460 5.06 0.91 13.94
CA ARG A 460 4.62 0.83 12.54
C ARG A 460 5.04 -0.48 11.90
N ASN A 461 4.16 -1.06 11.07
CA ASN A 461 4.38 -2.36 10.43
C ASN A 461 5.63 -2.41 9.54
N HIS A 462 6.00 -1.30 8.90
CA HIS A 462 7.16 -1.22 7.99
C HIS A 462 8.50 -1.00 8.69
N ASP A 463 8.49 -0.70 10.01
CA ASP A 463 9.70 -0.71 10.82
C ASP A 463 9.93 -2.12 11.40
N GLY A 464 11.15 -2.39 11.90
CA GLY A 464 11.38 -3.63 12.65
C GLY A 464 10.56 -3.66 13.94
N ALA A 465 10.04 -4.83 14.35
CA ALA A 465 9.12 -5.01 15.48
C ALA A 465 9.40 -4.15 16.73
N LYS A 466 10.67 -4.00 17.14
CA LYS A 466 11.07 -3.27 18.36
C LYS A 466 11.34 -1.77 18.15
N ALA A 467 11.22 -1.26 16.94
CA ALA A 467 11.28 0.16 16.66
C ALA A 467 10.02 0.86 17.16
N VAL A 468 10.16 2.11 17.60
CA VAL A 468 9.09 2.93 18.14
C VAL A 468 9.07 4.22 17.31
N ALA A 469 7.93 4.54 16.71
CA ALA A 469 7.77 5.67 15.80
C ALA A 469 7.32 6.94 16.55
N ASP A 470 6.41 6.78 17.52
CA ASP A 470 6.05 7.82 18.49
C ASP A 470 5.98 7.20 19.89
N ALA A 471 6.39 7.97 20.90
CA ALA A 471 6.35 7.53 22.29
C ALA A 471 6.13 8.72 23.24
N VAL A 472 5.43 8.48 24.34
CA VAL A 472 5.24 9.50 25.37
C VAL A 472 5.17 8.85 26.75
N TRP A 473 5.76 9.52 27.74
CA TRP A 473 5.49 9.24 29.14
C TRP A 473 4.25 10.01 29.57
N LEU A 474 3.17 9.29 29.85
CA LEU A 474 1.98 9.84 30.46
C LEU A 474 2.22 9.96 31.96
N THR A 475 1.87 11.10 32.57
CA THR A 475 1.79 11.20 34.04
C THR A 475 0.33 11.20 34.50
N ASN A 476 0.08 10.50 35.59
CA ASN A 476 -1.27 10.22 36.07
C ASN A 476 -2.00 11.49 36.54
N ARG A 477 -3.20 11.77 36.02
CA ARG A 477 -3.99 12.98 36.33
C ARG A 477 -4.47 13.10 37.78
N TYR A 478 -4.45 12.02 38.56
CA TYR A 478 -4.80 12.06 39.97
C TYR A 478 -3.56 12.18 40.88
N TRP A 479 -2.53 11.37 40.64
CA TRP A 479 -1.34 11.31 41.51
C TRP A 479 -0.19 12.23 41.10
N MET A 480 -0.15 12.67 39.84
CA MET A 480 0.90 13.53 39.29
C MET A 480 0.35 14.39 38.12
N PRO A 481 -0.60 15.32 38.35
CA PRO A 481 -1.17 16.18 37.30
C PRO A 481 -0.18 17.24 36.82
N THR A 482 0.84 16.82 36.07
CA THR A 482 1.81 17.72 35.43
C THR A 482 1.40 18.05 34.00
N ASN A 483 1.97 19.09 33.41
CA ASN A 483 1.88 19.25 31.97
C ASN A 483 2.91 18.32 31.29
N ASP A 484 2.42 17.24 30.68
CA ASP A 484 3.24 16.19 30.08
C ASP A 484 4.07 16.75 28.91
N ASP A 485 3.52 17.73 28.19
CA ASP A 485 4.20 18.47 27.11
C ASP A 485 5.38 19.33 27.62
N ALA A 486 5.46 19.62 28.93
CA ALA A 486 6.53 20.42 29.56
C ALA A 486 7.49 19.58 30.42
N ALA A 487 7.14 18.32 30.74
CA ALA A 487 7.91 17.49 31.67
C ALA A 487 9.31 17.10 31.16
N CYS A 488 9.54 17.14 29.84
CA CYS A 488 10.87 16.95 29.23
C CYS A 488 11.93 17.92 29.77
N VAL A 489 11.55 19.09 30.30
CA VAL A 489 12.52 20.10 30.79
C VAL A 489 13.09 19.77 32.18
N LEU A 490 12.40 18.98 33.01
CA LEU A 490 12.85 18.70 34.39
C LEU A 490 13.54 17.34 34.59
N ALA A 491 13.19 16.31 33.81
CA ALA A 491 13.72 14.96 34.02
C ALA A 491 15.21 14.80 33.65
N VAL A 492 15.72 15.65 32.75
CA VAL A 492 17.09 15.57 32.21
C VAL A 492 18.17 15.83 33.28
N VAL A 493 17.85 16.54 34.37
CA VAL A 493 18.84 16.91 35.41
C VAL A 493 19.22 15.73 36.33
N VAL A 494 18.35 14.72 36.48
CA VAL A 494 18.55 13.65 37.48
C VAL A 494 19.17 12.38 36.88
N VAL A 495 18.91 12.07 35.61
CA VAL A 495 19.35 10.80 34.97
C VAL A 495 20.83 10.83 34.53
N VAL A 496 21.38 12.02 34.26
CA VAL A 496 22.75 12.21 33.72
C VAL A 496 23.87 11.73 34.66
N LEU A 497 23.59 11.49 35.95
CA LEU A 497 24.57 11.03 36.93
C LEU A 497 24.65 9.51 37.13
N ALA A 498 23.77 8.70 36.53
CA ALA A 498 23.58 7.30 36.93
C ALA A 498 24.24 6.22 36.03
N PHE A 499 24.46 6.48 34.73
CA PHE A 499 24.92 5.41 33.80
C PHE A 499 26.01 5.86 32.82
N LEU A 500 27.27 5.64 33.21
CA LEU A 500 28.43 5.64 32.32
C LEU A 500 28.77 4.20 31.90
N SER A 501 28.17 3.71 30.81
CA SER A 501 28.58 2.48 30.10
C SER A 501 28.08 2.51 28.63
N PRO A 502 28.79 1.91 27.66
CA PRO A 502 28.64 2.31 26.26
C PRO A 502 27.79 1.36 25.40
N ALA A 503 26.54 1.74 25.09
CA ALA A 503 25.82 1.31 23.86
C ALA A 503 24.42 1.95 23.76
N ALA A 504 24.34 3.25 23.47
CA ALA A 504 23.09 3.88 23.05
C ALA A 504 23.37 5.07 22.13
N ARG A 505 23.61 4.80 20.85
CA ARG A 505 23.40 5.84 19.82
C ARG A 505 21.89 5.98 19.67
N GLY A 506 21.31 6.92 20.43
CA GLY A 506 19.95 7.38 20.15
C GLY A 506 19.86 7.76 18.68
N GLY A 507 18.88 7.21 17.98
CA GLY A 507 18.75 7.40 16.55
C GLY A 507 18.56 8.88 16.23
N VAL A 508 19.54 9.50 15.59
CA VAL A 508 19.29 10.68 14.78
C VAL A 508 18.31 10.21 13.70
N THR A 509 17.11 10.78 13.67
CA THR A 509 16.16 10.55 12.58
C THR A 509 16.86 10.88 11.29
N SER A 510 16.92 9.89 10.40
CA SER A 510 17.71 10.01 9.19
C SER A 510 17.10 11.07 8.27
N THR A 511 17.92 11.94 7.69
CA THR A 511 17.51 12.79 6.54
C THR A 511 17.32 11.97 5.26
N TYR A 512 17.50 10.64 5.34
CA TYR A 512 17.16 9.68 4.32
C TYR A 512 15.66 9.68 4.06
N ARG A 513 15.24 10.46 3.04
CA ARG A 513 14.06 10.11 2.26
C ARG A 513 14.24 8.67 1.78
N ARG A 514 13.42 7.74 2.30
CA ARG A 514 13.32 6.44 1.64
C ARG A 514 12.66 6.68 0.30
N SER A 515 13.44 6.38 -0.72
CA SER A 515 12.99 5.91 -2.03
C SER A 515 11.61 5.26 -1.94
N LEU A 516 10.79 5.55 -2.95
CA LEU A 516 10.11 4.51 -3.73
C LEU A 516 10.35 3.09 -3.18
N GLN A 517 9.33 2.57 -2.46
CA GLN A 517 9.38 1.26 -1.82
C GLN A 517 9.60 0.17 -2.86
N ALA A 518 10.82 -0.37 -2.88
CA ALA A 518 11.18 -1.41 -3.82
C ALA A 518 10.30 -2.66 -3.64
N LEU A 519 9.65 -3.05 -4.72
CA LEU A 519 8.77 -4.20 -4.80
C LEU A 519 9.56 -5.44 -5.19
N PRO A 520 9.17 -6.64 -4.74
CA PRO A 520 9.82 -7.86 -5.18
C PRO A 520 9.51 -8.13 -6.66
N ASP A 521 10.56 -8.24 -7.47
CA ASP A 521 10.47 -8.90 -8.78
C ASP A 521 9.90 -10.31 -8.64
N MET A 522 9.23 -10.80 -9.68
CA MET A 522 8.79 -12.20 -9.75
C MET A 522 10.00 -13.15 -9.54
N PRO A 523 9.77 -14.31 -8.89
CA PRO A 523 10.82 -15.29 -8.65
C PRO A 523 11.26 -15.94 -9.96
N ILE A 524 12.51 -16.40 -10.02
CA ILE A 524 13.17 -16.84 -11.27
C ILE A 524 12.49 -18.06 -11.94
N ASP A 525 11.73 -18.83 -11.17
CA ASP A 525 10.97 -20.02 -11.56
C ASP A 525 9.48 -19.74 -11.87
N ALA A 526 9.06 -18.46 -11.84
CA ALA A 526 7.75 -18.03 -12.31
C ALA A 526 7.48 -18.54 -13.74
N ASP A 527 6.21 -18.89 -14.00
CA ASP A 527 5.79 -19.49 -15.26
C ASP A 527 6.06 -18.60 -16.47
N VAL A 528 5.86 -17.28 -16.33
CA VAL A 528 6.15 -16.27 -17.35
C VAL A 528 7.64 -16.15 -17.72
N PHE A 529 8.56 -16.64 -16.88
CA PHE A 529 10.01 -16.63 -17.17
C PHE A 529 10.52 -17.95 -17.74
N ARG A 530 9.68 -18.99 -17.89
CA ARG A 530 10.11 -20.32 -18.31
C ARG A 530 10.72 -20.29 -19.72
N PRO A 531 11.93 -20.83 -19.92
CA PRO A 531 12.47 -21.05 -21.24
C PRO A 531 11.56 -21.97 -22.07
N PRO A 532 11.41 -21.72 -23.38
CA PRO A 532 10.63 -22.59 -24.26
C PRO A 532 11.26 -24.00 -24.32
N PRO A 533 10.44 -25.06 -24.43
CA PRO A 533 10.93 -26.43 -24.48
C PRO A 533 11.69 -26.71 -25.79
N GLY A 534 12.69 -27.58 -25.70
CA GLY A 534 13.52 -28.00 -26.83
C GLY A 534 14.99 -27.60 -26.68
N PHE A 535 15.88 -28.35 -27.33
CA PHE A 535 17.30 -28.00 -27.30
C PHE A 535 17.56 -26.73 -28.14
N ASN A 536 18.15 -25.72 -27.50
CA ASN A 536 18.52 -24.45 -28.13
C ASN A 536 17.33 -23.71 -28.79
N ALA A 537 16.11 -23.92 -28.29
CA ALA A 537 14.91 -23.27 -28.82
C ALA A 537 15.04 -21.74 -28.82
N PRO A 538 14.60 -21.04 -29.86
CA PRO A 538 14.51 -19.58 -29.87
C PRO A 538 13.64 -19.09 -28.73
N GLU A 539 14.16 -18.16 -27.94
CA GLU A 539 13.46 -17.48 -26.85
C GLU A 539 13.58 -15.97 -27.00
N GLN A 540 12.87 -15.22 -26.16
CA GLN A 540 12.94 -13.75 -26.13
C GLN A 540 12.51 -13.14 -27.48
N VAL A 541 11.55 -13.77 -28.15
CA VAL A 541 11.11 -13.37 -29.50
C VAL A 541 10.36 -12.04 -29.43
N HIS A 542 10.81 -11.05 -30.20
CA HIS A 542 10.20 -9.73 -30.23
C HIS A 542 10.31 -9.09 -31.60
N ILE A 543 9.29 -8.29 -31.96
CA ILE A 543 9.24 -7.58 -33.24
C ILE A 543 9.11 -6.07 -33.05
N THR A 544 9.67 -5.32 -34.00
CA THR A 544 9.45 -3.88 -34.13
C THR A 544 9.65 -3.47 -35.59
N LEU A 545 9.24 -2.25 -35.96
CA LEU A 545 9.31 -1.78 -37.34
C LEU A 545 10.74 -1.82 -37.90
N GLY A 546 10.86 -2.27 -39.14
CA GLY A 546 12.12 -2.33 -39.89
C GLY A 546 12.35 -1.14 -40.83
N ASP A 547 11.33 -0.30 -41.03
CA ASP A 547 11.34 0.89 -41.88
C ASP A 547 10.57 2.04 -41.22
N GLN A 548 10.53 3.21 -41.89
CA GLN A 548 9.82 4.38 -41.38
C GLN A 548 8.29 4.32 -41.61
N THR A 549 7.75 3.38 -42.41
CA THR A 549 6.36 3.45 -42.89
C THR A 549 5.50 2.21 -42.64
N GLY A 550 6.06 1.08 -42.21
CA GLY A 550 5.31 -0.14 -41.90
C GLY A 550 5.38 -1.25 -42.94
N ARG A 551 6.28 -1.15 -43.93
CA ARG A 551 6.53 -2.20 -44.94
C ARG A 551 7.68 -3.14 -44.59
N ALA A 552 8.30 -2.97 -43.44
CA ALA A 552 9.31 -3.87 -42.91
C ALA A 552 9.08 -4.14 -41.43
N MET A 553 9.44 -5.35 -41.01
CA MET A 553 9.38 -5.80 -39.62
C MET A 553 10.71 -6.46 -39.27
N THR A 554 11.36 -5.99 -38.21
CA THR A 554 12.57 -6.61 -37.67
C THR A 554 12.17 -7.61 -36.60
N VAL A 555 12.41 -8.88 -36.88
CA VAL A 555 12.21 -10.00 -35.96
C VAL A 555 13.51 -10.27 -35.23
N SER A 556 13.44 -10.37 -33.91
CA SER A 556 14.59 -10.58 -33.03
C SER A 556 14.32 -11.74 -32.07
N TRP A 557 15.35 -12.52 -31.74
CA TRP A 557 15.27 -13.65 -30.81
C TRP A 557 16.65 -14.01 -30.25
N VAL A 558 16.69 -14.87 -29.24
CA VAL A 558 17.92 -15.41 -28.65
C VAL A 558 17.95 -16.93 -28.80
N THR A 559 19.09 -17.50 -29.20
CA THR A 559 19.37 -18.92 -28.94
C THR A 559 20.34 -19.06 -27.76
N PRO A 560 19.99 -19.80 -26.69
CA PRO A 560 20.69 -19.70 -25.43
C PRO A 560 22.03 -20.46 -25.37
N LYS A 561 22.22 -21.51 -26.17
CA LYS A 561 23.37 -22.44 -26.05
C LYS A 561 24.37 -22.34 -27.20
N LEU A 562 23.89 -22.36 -28.43
CA LEU A 562 24.68 -22.46 -29.67
C LEU A 562 24.15 -21.48 -30.72
N PRO A 563 24.99 -21.01 -31.67
CA PRO A 563 24.50 -20.25 -32.81
C PRO A 563 23.64 -21.18 -33.67
N ASP A 564 22.46 -20.72 -34.06
CA ASP A 564 21.59 -21.39 -35.03
C ASP A 564 21.35 -20.49 -36.26
N SER A 565 20.50 -20.93 -37.18
CA SER A 565 19.99 -20.19 -38.31
C SER A 565 19.60 -18.75 -37.95
N ASN A 566 20.16 -17.78 -38.68
CA ASN A 566 19.73 -16.37 -38.66
C ASN A 566 18.54 -16.11 -39.59
N VAL A 567 17.93 -17.15 -40.17
CA VAL A 567 16.92 -17.01 -41.22
C VAL A 567 15.53 -17.03 -40.60
N VAL A 568 14.76 -15.98 -40.85
CA VAL A 568 13.31 -15.99 -40.60
C VAL A 568 12.62 -16.49 -41.85
N ARG A 569 11.78 -17.53 -41.71
CA ARG A 569 10.84 -17.96 -42.76
C ARG A 569 9.52 -17.23 -42.53
N TYR A 570 8.88 -16.70 -43.58
CA TYR A 570 7.60 -16.00 -43.45
C TYR A 570 6.69 -16.17 -44.66
N GLY A 571 5.39 -15.92 -44.48
CA GLY A 571 4.38 -16.04 -45.53
C GLY A 571 2.98 -15.65 -45.06
N LEU A 572 2.01 -15.71 -45.97
CA LEU A 572 0.61 -15.37 -45.69
C LEU A 572 -0.18 -16.50 -45.01
N ARG A 573 0.40 -17.70 -44.86
CA ARG A 573 -0.23 -18.85 -44.21
C ARG A 573 0.77 -19.56 -43.29
N ALA A 574 0.28 -20.03 -42.13
CA ALA A 574 1.12 -20.69 -41.12
C ALA A 574 1.75 -22.01 -41.61
N ASP A 575 1.08 -22.72 -42.53
CA ASP A 575 1.49 -23.99 -43.11
C ASP A 575 2.41 -23.82 -44.33
N ASN A 576 2.57 -22.61 -44.88
CA ASN A 576 3.32 -22.35 -46.10
C ASN A 576 4.07 -21.01 -46.05
N LEU A 577 5.28 -21.05 -45.47
CA LEU A 577 6.18 -19.89 -45.33
C LEU A 577 7.10 -19.78 -46.56
N THR A 578 6.61 -19.14 -47.62
CA THR A 578 7.24 -19.08 -48.94
C THR A 578 8.43 -18.13 -49.08
N HIS A 579 8.67 -17.26 -48.09
CA HIS A 579 9.72 -16.24 -48.13
C HIS A 579 10.74 -16.44 -47.01
N THR A 580 11.96 -15.95 -47.22
CA THR A 580 13.02 -15.94 -46.22
C THR A 580 13.62 -14.54 -46.08
N ALA A 581 14.06 -14.21 -44.86
CA ALA A 581 14.85 -13.02 -44.56
C ALA A 581 16.13 -13.47 -43.82
N ASN A 582 17.29 -13.12 -44.37
CA ASN A 582 18.59 -13.40 -43.75
C ASN A 582 18.92 -12.34 -42.72
N GLY A 583 19.09 -12.74 -41.46
CA GLY A 583 19.54 -11.89 -40.38
C GLY A 583 21.04 -11.97 -40.09
N THR A 584 21.44 -11.29 -39.02
CA THR A 584 22.75 -11.43 -38.37
C THR A 584 22.55 -11.83 -36.91
N PHE A 585 23.62 -12.31 -36.26
CA PHE A 585 23.65 -12.45 -34.81
C PHE A 585 24.81 -11.68 -34.19
N ARG A 586 24.66 -11.38 -32.91
CA ARG A 586 25.68 -10.76 -32.06
C ARG A 586 25.66 -11.37 -30.66
N ARG A 587 26.71 -11.10 -29.89
CA ARG A 587 26.81 -11.43 -28.47
C ARG A 587 27.50 -10.28 -27.75
N TYR A 588 27.12 -10.05 -26.51
CA TYR A 588 27.85 -9.17 -25.61
C TYR A 588 28.15 -9.89 -24.29
N SER A 589 29.17 -9.41 -23.59
CA SER A 589 29.39 -9.71 -22.18
C SER A 589 29.02 -8.48 -21.35
N PHE A 590 28.57 -8.68 -20.12
CA PHE A 590 28.37 -7.59 -19.16
C PHE A 590 29.08 -7.89 -17.84
N GLY A 591 29.96 -6.97 -17.44
CA GLY A 591 30.85 -7.17 -16.30
C GLY A 591 31.70 -8.43 -16.46
N ARG A 592 31.98 -9.11 -15.33
CA ARG A 592 32.84 -10.31 -15.31
C ARG A 592 32.11 -11.65 -15.44
N LYS A 593 30.78 -11.67 -15.24
CA LYS A 593 30.01 -12.91 -15.07
C LYS A 593 29.02 -13.17 -16.20
N TYR A 594 28.42 -12.13 -16.78
CA TYR A 594 27.38 -12.31 -17.78
C TYR A 594 27.96 -12.40 -19.20
N ARG A 595 27.43 -13.33 -19.98
CA ARG A 595 27.65 -13.41 -21.43
C ARG A 595 26.36 -13.85 -22.11
N SER A 596 25.84 -13.00 -22.99
CA SER A 596 24.54 -13.23 -23.63
C SER A 596 24.50 -14.54 -24.41
N GLY A 597 23.30 -15.07 -24.62
CA GLY A 597 23.02 -15.99 -25.73
C GLY A 597 23.36 -15.35 -27.08
N PHE A 598 23.13 -16.09 -28.16
CA PHE A 598 23.28 -15.55 -29.52
C PHE A 598 22.03 -14.73 -29.83
N ILE A 599 22.16 -13.42 -29.95
CA ILE A 599 21.05 -12.50 -30.19
C ILE A 599 20.97 -12.27 -31.69
N HIS A 600 19.86 -12.66 -32.30
CA HIS A 600 19.61 -12.62 -33.74
C HIS A 600 18.69 -11.46 -34.10
N HIS A 601 18.91 -10.84 -35.26
CA HIS A 601 18.00 -9.86 -35.85
C HIS A 601 17.89 -10.09 -37.36
N ALA A 602 16.67 -10.18 -37.88
CA ALA A 602 16.39 -10.26 -39.31
C ALA A 602 15.25 -9.31 -39.69
N THR A 603 15.47 -8.47 -40.71
CA THR A 603 14.46 -7.52 -41.18
C THR A 603 13.76 -8.08 -42.43
N LEU A 604 12.48 -8.37 -42.29
CA LEU A 604 11.57 -8.71 -43.39
C LEU A 604 11.23 -7.39 -44.09
N THR A 605 11.34 -7.32 -45.42
CA THR A 605 11.14 -6.09 -46.19
C THR A 605 10.18 -6.29 -47.36
N GLY A 606 9.59 -5.20 -47.85
CA GLY A 606 8.66 -5.24 -48.98
C GLY A 606 7.28 -5.80 -48.64
N LEU A 607 6.93 -5.89 -47.36
CA LEU A 607 5.65 -6.38 -46.89
C LEU A 607 4.49 -5.50 -47.40
N ASP A 608 3.33 -6.11 -47.58
CA ASP A 608 2.10 -5.39 -47.87
C ASP A 608 1.49 -4.82 -46.58
N TYR A 609 0.79 -3.69 -46.69
CA TYR A 609 0.16 -3.01 -45.54
C TYR A 609 -1.11 -3.73 -45.08
N GLY A 610 -1.48 -3.56 -43.79
CA GLY A 610 -2.72 -4.11 -43.22
C GLY A 610 -2.86 -5.63 -43.35
N THR A 611 -1.73 -6.35 -43.50
CA THR A 611 -1.69 -7.75 -43.92
C THR A 611 -1.11 -8.60 -42.80
N LYS A 612 -1.79 -9.70 -42.47
CA LYS A 612 -1.31 -10.67 -41.48
C LYS A 612 -0.26 -11.58 -42.12
N TYR A 613 0.93 -11.61 -41.53
CA TYR A 613 2.02 -12.51 -41.86
C TYR A 613 2.25 -13.51 -40.73
N HIS A 614 2.50 -14.76 -41.11
CA HIS A 614 3.06 -15.77 -40.24
C HIS A 614 4.57 -15.81 -40.42
N TYR A 615 5.32 -16.03 -39.34
CA TYR A 615 6.78 -16.17 -39.40
C TYR A 615 7.28 -17.26 -38.45
N ALA A 616 8.45 -17.83 -38.75
CA ALA A 616 9.10 -18.84 -37.93
C ALA A 616 10.61 -18.60 -37.80
N VAL A 617 11.12 -18.88 -36.61
CA VAL A 617 12.52 -18.75 -36.20
C VAL A 617 13.09 -20.11 -35.76
N GLY A 618 14.43 -20.24 -35.79
CA GLY A 618 15.15 -21.49 -35.50
C GLY A 618 15.34 -22.39 -36.73
N SER A 619 16.24 -23.37 -36.61
CA SER A 619 16.48 -24.39 -37.64
C SER A 619 15.21 -25.19 -37.94
N GLY A 620 14.74 -25.13 -39.20
CA GLY A 620 13.48 -25.76 -39.61
C GLY A 620 13.44 -27.29 -39.54
N ASP A 621 14.60 -27.92 -39.37
CA ASP A 621 14.79 -29.37 -39.32
C ASP A 621 14.80 -29.93 -37.89
N THR A 622 14.68 -29.07 -36.87
CA THR A 622 14.68 -29.45 -35.45
C THR A 622 13.32 -29.24 -34.81
N ALA A 623 13.01 -30.03 -33.77
CA ALA A 623 11.78 -29.90 -32.98
C ALA A 623 11.70 -28.63 -32.13
N SER A 624 12.62 -27.66 -32.33
CA SER A 624 12.70 -26.41 -31.58
C SER A 624 12.44 -25.15 -32.43
N ALA A 625 12.09 -25.30 -33.72
CA ALA A 625 11.56 -24.19 -34.50
C ALA A 625 10.23 -23.66 -33.91
N ARG A 626 10.08 -22.33 -33.82
CA ARG A 626 8.90 -21.67 -33.25
C ARG A 626 8.24 -20.75 -34.27
N SER A 627 6.91 -20.74 -34.29
CA SER A 627 6.10 -19.99 -35.25
C SER A 627 5.18 -19.00 -34.53
N PHE A 628 5.02 -17.83 -35.14
CA PHE A 628 4.30 -16.66 -34.62
C PHE A 628 3.54 -15.97 -35.77
N SER A 629 2.85 -14.86 -35.48
CA SER A 629 2.23 -14.03 -36.52
C SER A 629 2.08 -12.58 -36.09
N PHE A 630 2.17 -11.65 -37.03
CA PHE A 630 1.88 -10.22 -36.81
C PHE A 630 1.04 -9.66 -37.96
N THR A 631 0.46 -8.48 -37.77
CA THR A 631 -0.20 -7.71 -38.82
C THR A 631 0.61 -6.45 -39.09
N THR A 632 0.92 -6.16 -40.35
CA THR A 632 1.54 -4.87 -40.72
C THR A 632 0.54 -3.73 -40.50
N PRO A 633 0.98 -2.53 -40.08
CA PRO A 633 0.07 -1.39 -39.99
C PRO A 633 -0.53 -1.07 -41.37
N PRO A 634 -1.72 -0.46 -41.44
CA PRO A 634 -2.24 0.04 -42.70
C PRO A 634 -1.33 1.15 -43.27
N LYS A 635 -1.43 1.38 -44.59
CA LYS A 635 -0.64 2.40 -45.29
C LYS A 635 -0.86 3.78 -44.64
N PRO A 636 0.20 4.59 -44.42
CA PRO A 636 0.01 5.92 -43.86
C PRO A 636 -0.95 6.81 -44.66
N GLY A 637 -1.85 7.49 -43.93
CA GLY A 637 -2.91 8.32 -44.51
C GLY A 637 -3.79 8.98 -43.44
N PRO A 638 -4.48 10.09 -43.75
CA PRO A 638 -4.98 11.01 -42.72
C PRO A 638 -6.09 10.46 -41.83
N ASP A 639 -7.06 9.74 -42.40
CA ASP A 639 -8.20 9.20 -41.63
C ASP A 639 -8.05 7.71 -41.30
N VAL A 640 -6.83 7.17 -41.36
CA VAL A 640 -6.58 5.76 -41.07
C VAL A 640 -6.59 5.56 -39.53
N PRO A 641 -7.54 4.80 -38.96
CA PRO A 641 -7.60 4.57 -37.53
C PRO A 641 -6.50 3.59 -37.09
N TYR A 642 -6.12 3.67 -35.81
CA TYR A 642 -5.12 2.80 -35.20
C TYR A 642 -5.19 2.89 -33.67
N LYS A 643 -5.06 1.78 -32.94
CA LYS A 643 -5.05 1.77 -31.47
C LYS A 643 -3.65 1.46 -30.94
N PHE A 644 -3.02 2.44 -30.29
CA PHE A 644 -1.77 2.22 -29.55
C PHE A 644 -2.05 1.77 -28.12
N GLY A 645 -1.33 0.77 -27.64
CA GLY A 645 -1.08 0.58 -26.21
C GLY A 645 0.06 1.49 -25.75
N LEU A 646 -0.01 2.01 -24.53
CA LEU A 646 0.99 2.90 -23.95
C LEU A 646 1.43 2.31 -22.61
N ILE A 647 2.73 2.01 -22.49
CA ILE A 647 3.34 1.39 -21.31
C ILE A 647 4.73 2.03 -21.12
N GLY A 648 5.00 2.63 -19.96
CA GLY A 648 6.35 2.93 -19.49
C GLY A 648 6.70 2.06 -18.29
N ASP A 649 8.00 1.93 -17.97
CA ASP A 649 8.43 1.60 -16.60
C ASP A 649 7.85 0.27 -16.12
N LEU A 650 7.92 -0.75 -16.99
CA LEU A 650 7.22 -2.01 -16.82
C LEU A 650 7.86 -2.86 -15.73
N GLY A 651 9.17 -3.12 -15.81
CA GLY A 651 9.87 -4.07 -14.93
C GLY A 651 9.36 -5.50 -15.04
N GLN A 652 9.58 -6.30 -13.98
CA GLN A 652 9.23 -7.72 -13.94
C GLN A 652 8.70 -8.18 -12.56
N THR A 653 7.96 -7.31 -11.88
CA THR A 653 7.20 -7.63 -10.67
C THR A 653 5.86 -8.27 -11.00
N PHE A 654 5.09 -8.67 -9.98
CA PHE A 654 3.72 -9.13 -10.16
C PHE A 654 2.84 -8.05 -10.81
N HIS A 655 3.00 -6.77 -10.42
CA HIS A 655 2.25 -5.67 -11.04
C HIS A 655 2.62 -5.47 -12.51
N SER A 656 3.89 -5.69 -12.90
CA SER A 656 4.29 -5.71 -14.30
C SER A 656 3.49 -6.75 -15.09
N ASN A 657 3.30 -7.93 -14.50
CA ASN A 657 2.51 -9.00 -15.11
C ASN A 657 1.01 -8.67 -15.15
N ASP A 658 0.47 -8.03 -14.12
CA ASP A 658 -0.92 -7.58 -14.09
C ASP A 658 -1.17 -6.51 -15.16
N THR A 659 -0.31 -5.49 -15.26
CA THR A 659 -0.34 -4.45 -16.30
C THR A 659 -0.34 -5.07 -17.69
N LEU A 660 0.58 -5.99 -17.95
CA LEU A 660 0.69 -6.63 -19.27
C LEU A 660 -0.55 -7.48 -19.56
N SER A 661 -1.08 -8.22 -18.58
CA SER A 661 -2.29 -9.03 -18.72
C SER A 661 -3.54 -8.17 -18.95
N HIS A 662 -3.64 -7.03 -18.27
CA HIS A 662 -4.72 -6.07 -18.41
C HIS A 662 -4.66 -5.38 -19.79
N TYR A 663 -3.45 -5.04 -20.27
CA TYR A 663 -3.25 -4.55 -21.63
C TYR A 663 -3.63 -5.61 -22.68
N GLU A 664 -3.25 -6.88 -22.49
CA GLU A 664 -3.60 -7.98 -23.38
C GLU A 664 -5.12 -8.20 -23.48
N ALA A 665 -5.88 -7.85 -22.43
CA ALA A 665 -7.34 -7.83 -22.45
C ALA A 665 -7.95 -6.58 -23.12
N CYS A 666 -7.31 -5.40 -23.01
CA CYS A 666 -7.76 -4.15 -23.64
C CYS A 666 -7.43 -4.06 -25.14
N GLY A 667 -6.33 -4.68 -25.57
CA GLY A 667 -5.87 -4.78 -26.95
C GLY A 667 -5.32 -3.49 -27.57
N GLY A 668 -4.35 -3.64 -28.46
CA GLY A 668 -3.82 -2.60 -29.34
C GLY A 668 -3.13 -3.21 -30.57
N ASP A 669 -2.91 -2.39 -31.59
CA ASP A 669 -2.25 -2.79 -32.85
C ASP A 669 -0.72 -2.68 -32.77
N ALA A 670 -0.21 -1.84 -31.85
CA ALA A 670 1.19 -1.66 -31.50
C ALA A 670 1.30 -1.05 -30.09
N VAL A 671 2.45 -1.21 -29.43
CA VAL A 671 2.75 -0.54 -28.15
C VAL A 671 3.77 0.59 -28.37
N LEU A 672 3.51 1.77 -27.81
CA LEU A 672 4.52 2.81 -27.61
C LEU A 672 5.12 2.59 -26.21
N PHE A 673 6.36 2.08 -26.16
CA PHE A 673 7.03 1.74 -24.91
C PHE A 673 7.93 2.90 -24.46
N ILE A 674 7.67 3.46 -23.27
CA ILE A 674 8.16 4.80 -22.87
C ILE A 674 9.44 4.74 -22.02
N GLY A 675 10.23 3.68 -22.17
CA GLY A 675 11.51 3.48 -21.49
C GLY A 675 11.38 2.69 -20.18
N ASP A 676 12.52 2.32 -19.63
CA ASP A 676 12.70 1.47 -18.45
C ASP A 676 11.99 0.12 -18.58
N LEU A 677 12.64 -0.74 -19.36
CA LEU A 677 12.16 -2.05 -19.74
C LEU A 677 12.25 -3.00 -18.54
N SER A 678 13.47 -3.41 -18.17
CA SER A 678 13.69 -4.61 -17.36
C SER A 678 14.09 -4.38 -15.90
N TYR A 679 14.57 -3.18 -15.55
CA TYR A 679 15.22 -2.85 -14.26
C TYR A 679 16.31 -3.87 -13.85
N ALA A 680 17.01 -4.46 -14.82
CA ALA A 680 18.06 -5.45 -14.58
C ALA A 680 19.31 -4.85 -13.88
N ASP A 681 19.51 -3.54 -14.00
CA ASP A 681 20.54 -2.76 -13.33
C ASP A 681 20.33 -2.66 -11.81
N ASN A 682 19.08 -2.67 -11.34
CA ASN A 682 18.74 -2.71 -9.92
C ASN A 682 19.13 -4.03 -9.22
N HIS A 683 19.56 -5.06 -9.97
CA HIS A 683 20.06 -6.32 -9.42
C HIS A 683 21.58 -6.28 -9.18
N PRO A 684 22.13 -7.02 -8.19
CA PRO A 684 23.55 -6.95 -7.83
C PRO A 684 24.53 -7.20 -8.99
N GLY A 685 25.21 -6.13 -9.42
CA GLY A 685 26.14 -6.16 -10.54
C GLY A 685 25.45 -6.09 -11.91
N HIS A 686 24.26 -5.48 -11.97
CA HIS A 686 23.40 -5.36 -13.14
C HIS A 686 23.16 -6.74 -13.77
N ASP A 687 22.49 -7.64 -13.03
CA ASP A 687 22.39 -9.04 -13.43
C ASP A 687 21.60 -9.18 -14.74
N ASN A 688 22.33 -9.24 -15.85
CA ASN A 688 21.76 -9.29 -17.19
C ASN A 688 21.00 -10.60 -17.50
N ASN A 689 20.96 -11.58 -16.59
CA ASN A 689 19.96 -12.64 -16.64
C ASN A 689 18.53 -12.10 -16.46
N ARG A 690 18.37 -10.95 -15.79
CA ARG A 690 17.08 -10.23 -15.64
C ARG A 690 16.59 -9.57 -16.93
N TRP A 691 17.51 -9.25 -17.86
CA TRP A 691 17.13 -8.91 -19.23
C TRP A 691 16.57 -10.13 -19.98
N ASP A 692 17.15 -11.32 -19.76
CA ASP A 692 16.70 -12.56 -20.43
C ASP A 692 15.33 -13.04 -19.90
N THR A 693 15.06 -12.91 -18.61
CA THR A 693 13.75 -13.22 -18.02
C THR A 693 12.67 -12.24 -18.46
N TRP A 694 12.94 -10.93 -18.40
CA TRP A 694 12.02 -9.90 -18.88
C TRP A 694 11.62 -10.13 -20.33
N ALA A 695 12.59 -10.40 -21.20
CA ALA A 695 12.34 -10.61 -22.62
C ALA A 695 11.56 -11.91 -22.92
N ARG A 696 11.62 -12.94 -22.06
CA ARG A 696 10.71 -14.10 -22.12
C ARG A 696 9.32 -13.77 -21.58
N PHE A 697 9.22 -12.96 -20.51
CA PHE A 697 7.96 -12.51 -19.94
C PHE A 697 7.12 -11.70 -20.94
N VAL A 698 7.70 -10.72 -21.64
CA VAL A 698 6.95 -9.89 -22.61
C VAL A 698 6.72 -10.55 -23.97
N GLU A 699 7.43 -11.66 -24.28
CA GLU A 699 7.36 -12.40 -25.56
C GLU A 699 5.92 -12.69 -26.00
N ARG A 700 5.05 -13.01 -25.03
CA ARG A 700 3.62 -13.32 -25.26
C ARG A 700 2.83 -12.19 -25.94
N SER A 701 3.29 -10.93 -25.81
CA SER A 701 2.74 -9.77 -26.51
C SER A 701 3.64 -9.34 -27.67
N VAL A 702 4.92 -9.06 -27.41
CA VAL A 702 5.82 -8.42 -28.38
C VAL A 702 6.28 -9.34 -29.52
N ALA A 703 6.04 -10.66 -29.47
CA ALA A 703 6.23 -11.53 -30.63
C ALA A 703 5.11 -11.39 -31.69
N TYR A 704 3.97 -10.78 -31.35
CA TYR A 704 2.77 -10.72 -32.19
C TYR A 704 2.38 -9.31 -32.65
N GLN A 705 2.86 -8.28 -31.97
CA GLN A 705 2.66 -6.88 -32.32
C GLN A 705 3.94 -6.05 -32.09
N PRO A 706 4.21 -5.02 -32.90
CA PRO A 706 5.40 -4.21 -32.75
C PRO A 706 5.35 -3.35 -31.49
N TRP A 707 6.41 -3.41 -30.67
CA TRP A 707 6.65 -2.42 -29.62
C TRP A 707 7.66 -1.38 -30.14
N ILE A 708 7.38 -0.10 -29.93
CA ILE A 708 8.22 1.03 -30.34
C ILE A 708 9.02 1.48 -29.12
N TRP A 709 10.33 1.24 -29.16
CA TRP A 709 11.23 1.37 -28.02
C TRP A 709 11.72 2.81 -27.80
N THR A 710 11.38 3.38 -26.64
CA THR A 710 12.08 4.53 -26.02
C THR A 710 13.11 4.00 -25.02
N THR A 711 14.17 4.76 -24.72
CA THR A 711 15.17 4.40 -23.69
C THR A 711 15.03 5.27 -22.45
N GLY A 712 14.90 4.66 -21.29
CA GLY A 712 14.95 5.33 -19.98
C GLY A 712 16.33 5.32 -19.33
N ASN A 713 16.39 5.56 -18.02
CA ASN A 713 17.64 5.57 -17.25
C ASN A 713 18.12 4.17 -16.91
N HIS A 714 17.21 3.22 -16.68
CA HIS A 714 17.59 1.83 -16.40
C HIS A 714 18.17 1.13 -17.64
N GLU A 715 17.97 1.68 -18.84
CA GLU A 715 18.72 1.27 -20.03
C GLU A 715 20.15 1.85 -20.11
N LEU A 716 20.55 2.81 -19.27
CA LEU A 716 21.91 3.39 -19.36
C LEU A 716 22.99 2.34 -19.14
N ASP A 717 22.83 1.45 -18.16
CA ASP A 717 23.75 0.35 -17.85
C ASP A 717 25.23 0.82 -17.75
N PHE A 718 25.44 2.05 -17.26
CA PHE A 718 26.75 2.68 -17.12
C PHE A 718 27.34 2.40 -15.74
N ALA A 719 28.14 1.33 -15.66
CA ALA A 719 28.72 0.79 -14.43
C ALA A 719 30.26 0.68 -14.54
N PRO A 720 31.01 1.80 -14.44
CA PRO A 720 32.46 1.80 -14.59
C PRO A 720 33.21 0.88 -13.62
N GLU A 721 32.68 0.66 -12.42
CA GLU A 721 33.19 -0.25 -11.40
C GLU A 721 33.09 -1.74 -11.80
N LEU A 722 32.19 -2.08 -12.73
CA LEU A 722 32.11 -3.40 -13.37
C LEU A 722 32.99 -3.49 -14.64
N GLY A 723 33.58 -2.37 -15.07
CA GLY A 723 34.28 -2.21 -16.34
C GLY A 723 33.36 -1.83 -17.51
N GLU A 724 32.11 -1.42 -17.23
CA GLU A 724 31.07 -1.20 -18.23
C GLU A 724 30.83 0.30 -18.45
N THR A 725 31.55 0.86 -19.43
CA THR A 725 31.59 2.31 -19.70
C THR A 725 30.90 2.72 -21.01
N THR A 726 30.13 1.80 -21.63
CA THR A 726 29.40 2.05 -22.87
C THR A 726 27.90 2.16 -22.57
N PRO A 727 27.32 3.37 -22.54
CA PRO A 727 25.90 3.54 -22.24
C PRO A 727 25.00 2.78 -23.23
N PHE A 728 23.87 2.28 -22.74
CA PHE A 728 22.87 1.53 -23.52
C PHE A 728 23.40 0.24 -24.14
N LYS A 729 24.48 -0.35 -23.61
CA LYS A 729 25.10 -1.56 -24.19
C LYS A 729 24.16 -2.77 -24.22
N PRO A 730 23.48 -3.18 -23.13
CA PRO A 730 22.51 -4.28 -23.18
C PRO A 730 21.32 -3.98 -24.10
N PHE A 731 20.69 -2.80 -23.93
CA PHE A 731 19.58 -2.35 -24.78
C PHE A 731 19.91 -2.40 -26.28
N THR A 732 20.99 -1.72 -26.71
CA THR A 732 21.36 -1.63 -28.14
C THR A 732 21.81 -2.95 -28.77
N ASN A 733 22.17 -3.95 -27.95
CA ASN A 733 22.43 -5.32 -28.42
C ASN A 733 21.15 -6.16 -28.53
N ARG A 734 20.10 -5.86 -27.74
CA ARG A 734 18.85 -6.63 -27.69
C ARG A 734 17.76 -6.05 -28.60
N TYR A 735 17.50 -4.75 -28.53
CA TYR A 735 16.35 -4.12 -29.17
C TYR A 735 16.82 -3.21 -30.33
N PRO A 736 16.76 -3.69 -31.59
CA PRO A 736 17.05 -2.85 -32.75
C PRO A 736 15.92 -1.83 -32.96
N THR A 737 16.23 -0.69 -33.58
CA THR A 737 15.25 0.33 -33.97
C THR A 737 15.43 0.71 -35.44
N PRO A 738 14.40 1.20 -36.15
CA PRO A 738 14.49 1.60 -37.56
C PRO A 738 15.18 2.97 -37.77
N PHE A 739 16.13 3.34 -36.91
CA PHE A 739 16.65 4.71 -36.81
C PHE A 739 17.22 5.27 -38.12
N GLY A 740 17.92 4.43 -38.89
CA GLY A 740 18.45 4.80 -40.20
C GLY A 740 17.36 5.18 -41.22
N ALA A 741 16.15 4.60 -41.12
CA ALA A 741 15.03 4.91 -42.01
C ALA A 741 14.49 6.33 -41.79
N SER A 742 14.61 6.87 -40.56
CA SER A 742 14.34 8.28 -40.25
C SER A 742 15.54 9.21 -40.47
N GLY A 743 16.67 8.71 -41.00
CA GLY A 743 17.90 9.48 -41.18
C GLY A 743 18.61 9.84 -39.87
N SER A 744 18.33 9.12 -38.77
CA SER A 744 19.07 9.26 -37.52
C SER A 744 20.44 8.56 -37.62
N THR A 745 21.41 9.02 -36.81
CA THR A 745 22.76 8.46 -36.73
C THR A 745 22.95 7.48 -35.56
N ARG A 746 21.94 7.30 -34.69
CA ARG A 746 21.98 6.43 -33.51
C ARG A 746 20.62 5.77 -33.26
N PRO A 747 20.58 4.57 -32.64
CA PRO A 747 19.32 3.84 -32.41
C PRO A 747 18.40 4.46 -31.35
N LEU A 748 18.88 5.45 -30.58
CA LEU A 748 18.20 5.95 -29.38
C LEU A 748 17.12 7.01 -29.69
N TRP A 749 17.24 7.72 -30.82
CA TRP A 749 16.24 8.69 -31.29
C TRP A 749 15.96 8.44 -32.77
N TYR A 750 14.68 8.40 -33.13
CA TYR A 750 14.20 8.02 -34.45
C TYR A 750 12.73 8.37 -34.62
N SER A 751 12.18 8.15 -35.81
CA SER A 751 10.74 8.27 -36.04
C SER A 751 10.19 7.13 -36.88
N VAL A 752 8.89 6.89 -36.73
CA VAL A 752 8.10 5.94 -37.51
C VAL A 752 6.74 6.54 -37.85
N ARG A 753 6.14 6.09 -38.95
CA ARG A 753 4.80 6.46 -39.40
C ARG A 753 3.95 5.20 -39.46
N MET A 754 2.87 5.18 -38.68
CA MET A 754 1.93 4.06 -38.60
C MET A 754 0.53 4.63 -38.76
N ALA A 755 -0.22 4.16 -39.76
CA ALA A 755 -1.55 4.70 -40.08
C ALA A 755 -1.52 6.25 -40.17
N SER A 756 -2.34 6.94 -39.39
CA SER A 756 -2.42 8.41 -39.36
C SER A 756 -1.43 9.09 -38.39
N ALA A 757 -0.54 8.32 -37.72
CA ALA A 757 0.42 8.84 -36.75
C ALA A 757 1.85 8.95 -37.30
N HIS A 758 2.51 10.06 -36.98
CA HIS A 758 3.95 10.26 -37.05
C HIS A 758 4.48 10.28 -35.61
N VAL A 759 5.17 9.22 -35.22
CA VAL A 759 5.73 9.06 -33.87
C VAL A 759 7.21 9.43 -33.91
N ILE A 760 7.62 10.37 -33.06
CA ILE A 760 9.01 10.76 -32.82
C ILE A 760 9.43 10.16 -31.47
N VAL A 761 10.56 9.46 -31.43
CA VAL A 761 11.16 8.94 -30.19
C VAL A 761 12.44 9.73 -29.90
N LEU A 762 12.54 10.24 -28.68
CA LEU A 762 13.69 11.00 -28.16
C LEU A 762 14.36 10.25 -27.00
N ALA A 763 15.66 10.48 -26.85
CA ALA A 763 16.48 9.90 -25.79
C ALA A 763 16.84 10.95 -24.75
N SER A 764 16.16 10.89 -23.58
CA SER A 764 16.35 11.79 -22.43
C SER A 764 17.81 11.86 -21.97
N TYR A 765 18.52 10.73 -22.00
CA TYR A 765 19.88 10.59 -21.45
C TYR A 765 20.96 10.54 -22.53
N ALA A 766 20.67 11.05 -23.73
CA ALA A 766 21.66 11.30 -24.78
C ALA A 766 21.78 12.79 -25.07
N ALA A 767 22.95 13.26 -25.55
CA ALA A 767 23.19 14.68 -25.76
C ALA A 767 22.19 15.32 -26.75
N TYR A 768 21.38 16.26 -26.25
CA TYR A 768 20.33 16.99 -26.98
C TYR A 768 20.57 18.51 -27.08
N GLY A 769 21.64 19.05 -26.46
CA GLY A 769 21.96 20.48 -26.56
C GLY A 769 22.24 20.94 -28.00
N LYS A 770 22.19 22.25 -28.23
CA LYS A 770 22.35 22.86 -29.56
C LYS A 770 23.50 22.27 -30.38
N TYR A 771 23.19 21.92 -31.63
CA TYR A 771 24.08 21.28 -32.62
C TYR A 771 24.52 19.84 -32.36
N THR A 772 24.07 19.18 -31.29
CA THR A 772 24.28 17.73 -31.12
C THR A 772 23.57 16.91 -32.22
N PRO A 773 23.93 15.62 -32.43
CA PRO A 773 23.27 14.77 -33.42
C PRO A 773 21.75 14.63 -33.20
N GLN A 774 21.28 14.51 -31.96
CA GLN A 774 19.84 14.45 -31.64
C GLN A 774 19.14 15.78 -31.96
N TRP A 775 19.73 16.91 -31.54
CA TRP A 775 19.20 18.25 -31.82
C TRP A 775 19.04 18.52 -33.33
N ARG A 776 20.09 18.26 -34.12
CA ARG A 776 20.08 18.45 -35.58
C ARG A 776 19.11 17.51 -36.28
N TRP A 777 19.01 16.27 -35.80
CA TRP A 777 18.06 15.31 -36.35
C TRP A 777 16.61 15.74 -36.09
N LEU A 778 16.27 16.17 -34.86
CA LEU A 778 14.91 16.62 -34.54
C LEU A 778 14.51 17.87 -35.31
N GLU A 779 15.43 18.83 -35.49
CA GLU A 779 15.23 20.02 -36.32
C GLU A 779 14.88 19.64 -37.78
N GLY A 780 15.55 18.62 -38.32
CA GLY A 780 15.29 18.09 -39.66
C GLY A 780 14.07 17.15 -39.74
N GLU A 781 13.70 16.51 -38.63
CA GLU A 781 12.55 15.60 -38.55
C GLU A 781 11.23 16.35 -38.48
N LEU A 782 11.13 17.41 -37.67
CA LEU A 782 9.92 18.23 -37.58
C LEU A 782 9.56 18.88 -38.92
N ARG A 783 10.57 19.21 -39.76
CA ARG A 783 10.37 19.66 -41.15
C ARG A 783 9.87 18.57 -42.10
N ARG A 784 9.97 17.30 -41.72
CA ARG A 784 9.50 16.11 -42.48
C ARG A 784 8.18 15.55 -41.95
N VAL A 785 7.54 16.22 -40.99
CA VAL A 785 6.18 15.92 -40.54
C VAL A 785 5.19 16.50 -41.56
N ASP A 786 4.49 15.64 -42.28
CA ASP A 786 3.40 16.03 -43.16
C ASP A 786 2.05 15.72 -42.49
N ARG A 787 1.40 16.77 -41.97
CA ARG A 787 0.11 16.65 -41.27
C ARG A 787 -1.07 16.33 -42.20
N ALA A 788 -0.88 16.37 -43.53
CA ALA A 788 -1.88 15.91 -44.49
C ALA A 788 -1.81 14.40 -44.78
N VAL A 789 -0.68 13.76 -44.47
CA VAL A 789 -0.51 12.29 -44.54
C VAL A 789 -0.65 11.66 -43.15
N THR A 790 0.04 12.20 -42.16
CA THR A 790 0.06 11.74 -40.76
C THR A 790 -0.33 12.89 -39.84
N PRO A 791 -1.64 13.13 -39.65
CA PRO A 791 -2.14 14.26 -38.86
C PRO A 791 -1.79 14.18 -37.37
N TRP A 792 -1.57 12.99 -36.81
CA TRP A 792 -1.23 12.84 -35.39
C TRP A 792 0.29 12.89 -35.19
N LEU A 793 0.78 13.94 -34.56
CA LEU A 793 2.18 14.09 -34.18
C LEU A 793 2.33 13.72 -32.70
N ILE A 794 2.88 12.54 -32.44
CA ILE A 794 3.12 11.99 -31.10
C ILE A 794 4.63 12.02 -30.83
N VAL A 795 5.02 12.43 -29.63
CA VAL A 795 6.42 12.39 -29.20
C VAL A 795 6.55 11.50 -27.96
N CYS A 796 7.44 10.51 -28.01
CA CYS A 796 7.84 9.70 -26.87
C CYS A 796 9.19 10.21 -26.35
N VAL A 797 9.26 10.52 -25.07
CA VAL A 797 10.46 10.82 -24.29
C VAL A 797 10.35 10.01 -23.00
N HIS A 798 11.44 9.73 -22.28
CA HIS A 798 11.28 9.02 -21.01
C HIS A 798 11.05 9.99 -19.83
N SER A 799 11.93 10.98 -19.63
CA SER A 799 11.81 11.92 -18.50
C SER A 799 10.75 13.01 -18.79
N PRO A 800 9.73 13.20 -17.93
CA PRO A 800 8.62 14.13 -18.18
C PRO A 800 9.07 15.59 -18.08
N TRP A 801 8.68 16.39 -19.08
CA TRP A 801 8.90 17.84 -19.08
C TRP A 801 7.89 18.60 -18.21
N TYR A 802 6.74 17.98 -17.93
CA TYR A 802 5.74 18.44 -16.97
C TYR A 802 5.43 17.27 -16.04
N SER A 803 5.81 17.43 -14.77
CA SER A 803 5.43 16.54 -13.69
C SER A 803 5.13 17.40 -12.47
N SER A 804 4.00 17.13 -11.83
CA SER A 804 3.65 17.68 -10.53
C SER A 804 3.99 16.73 -9.38
N ASN A 805 4.59 15.57 -9.67
CA ASN A 805 5.15 14.67 -8.67
C ASN A 805 6.45 15.25 -8.09
N GLY A 806 6.71 14.98 -6.81
CA GLY A 806 7.95 15.31 -6.09
C GLY A 806 9.10 14.37 -6.45
N TYR A 807 8.79 13.14 -6.88
CA TYR A 807 9.74 12.22 -7.49
C TYR A 807 10.09 12.68 -8.91
N HIS A 808 11.40 12.71 -9.22
CA HIS A 808 11.98 13.30 -10.44
C HIS A 808 11.50 14.72 -10.82
N TYR A 809 11.04 15.49 -9.82
CA TYR A 809 10.55 16.85 -10.05
C TYR A 809 11.60 17.74 -10.73
N MET A 810 11.22 18.36 -11.85
CA MET A 810 12.05 19.24 -12.70
C MET A 810 13.24 18.58 -13.44
N GLU A 811 13.40 17.26 -13.45
CA GLU A 811 14.52 16.64 -14.21
C GLU A 811 14.43 16.89 -15.72
N GLY A 812 13.22 16.85 -16.29
CA GLY A 812 12.97 17.12 -17.71
C GLY A 812 13.13 18.59 -18.15
N GLU A 813 13.32 19.54 -17.23
CA GLU A 813 13.42 20.99 -17.54
C GLU A 813 14.51 21.30 -18.57
N SER A 814 15.63 20.59 -18.48
CA SER A 814 16.80 20.74 -19.36
C SER A 814 16.48 20.46 -20.83
N MET A 815 15.71 19.40 -21.13
CA MET A 815 15.24 19.09 -22.47
C MET A 815 14.02 19.94 -22.85
N ARG A 816 13.15 20.29 -21.90
CA ARG A 816 12.01 21.21 -22.12
C ARG A 816 12.49 22.54 -22.69
N VAL A 817 13.52 23.15 -22.11
CA VAL A 817 14.07 24.44 -22.56
C VAL A 817 14.61 24.39 -24.01
N GLU A 818 15.19 23.26 -24.44
CA GLU A 818 15.69 23.10 -25.82
C GLU A 818 14.57 22.83 -26.83
N PHE A 819 13.53 22.05 -26.48
CA PHE A 819 12.59 21.49 -27.46
C PHE A 819 11.10 21.85 -27.30
N GLU A 820 10.65 22.39 -26.17
CA GLU A 820 9.23 22.72 -25.95
C GLU A 820 8.69 23.70 -26.99
N ARG A 821 9.46 24.77 -27.29
CA ARG A 821 9.12 25.74 -28.35
C ARG A 821 8.90 25.04 -29.69
N TRP A 822 9.76 24.09 -30.06
CA TRP A 822 9.65 23.37 -31.33
C TRP A 822 8.41 22.49 -31.40
N LEU A 823 8.04 21.81 -30.31
CA LEU A 823 6.82 20.99 -30.28
C LEU A 823 5.54 21.85 -30.29
N VAL A 824 5.56 23.01 -29.63
CA VAL A 824 4.46 24.01 -29.68
C VAL A 824 4.31 24.59 -31.09
N ASP A 825 5.42 24.96 -31.74
CA ASP A 825 5.41 25.53 -33.10
C ASP A 825 5.00 24.48 -34.15
N ALA A 826 5.47 23.23 -34.00
CA ALA A 826 5.07 22.08 -34.82
C ALA A 826 3.67 21.53 -34.50
N LYS A 827 3.01 22.07 -33.45
CA LYS A 827 1.68 21.67 -32.99
C LYS A 827 1.57 20.18 -32.67
N ALA A 828 2.52 19.65 -31.90
CA ALA A 828 2.45 18.27 -31.42
C ALA A 828 1.12 18.02 -30.69
N ASP A 829 0.52 16.84 -30.88
CA ASP A 829 -0.79 16.54 -30.29
C ASP A 829 -0.65 16.08 -28.85
N VAL A 830 0.30 15.18 -28.61
CA VAL A 830 0.59 14.51 -27.33
C VAL A 830 2.10 14.29 -27.18
N VAL A 831 2.61 14.49 -25.95
CA VAL A 831 3.94 14.04 -25.51
C VAL A 831 3.73 12.99 -24.42
N LEU A 832 4.33 11.81 -24.60
CA LEU A 832 4.28 10.69 -23.68
C LEU A 832 5.62 10.59 -22.94
N ALA A 833 5.54 10.41 -21.62
CA ALA A 833 6.66 10.24 -20.69
C ALA A 833 6.44 9.04 -19.75
N GLY A 834 7.53 8.50 -19.23
CA GLY A 834 7.60 7.46 -18.20
C GLY A 834 8.26 8.05 -16.95
N HIS A 835 9.23 7.35 -16.36
CA HIS A 835 10.19 7.82 -15.33
C HIS A 835 9.58 8.08 -13.95
N VAL A 836 8.53 8.90 -13.89
CA VAL A 836 7.77 9.09 -12.66
C VAL A 836 6.77 7.94 -12.56
N HIS A 837 6.86 7.16 -11.49
CA HIS A 837 6.09 5.92 -11.38
C HIS A 837 4.62 6.12 -10.97
N SER A 838 3.87 6.89 -11.76
CA SER A 838 2.47 7.22 -11.52
C SER A 838 1.83 7.72 -12.81
N TYR A 839 0.51 7.90 -12.81
CA TYR A 839 -0.19 8.54 -13.91
C TYR A 839 -0.33 10.05 -13.69
N GLU A 840 -0.10 10.85 -14.75
CA GLU A 840 -0.46 12.27 -14.79
C GLU A 840 -0.78 12.73 -16.23
N ARG A 841 -1.80 13.58 -16.38
CA ARG A 841 -2.18 14.21 -17.65
C ARG A 841 -2.38 15.72 -17.48
N THR A 842 -1.73 16.49 -18.35
CA THR A 842 -1.80 17.96 -18.30
C THR A 842 -2.93 18.55 -19.16
N ARG A 843 -3.23 19.83 -18.94
CA ARG A 843 -3.86 20.71 -19.93
C ARG A 843 -2.87 20.98 -21.06
N ARG A 844 -3.34 21.56 -22.16
CA ARG A 844 -2.46 22.14 -23.18
C ARG A 844 -1.81 23.42 -22.64
N VAL A 845 -0.63 23.28 -22.03
CA VAL A 845 0.18 24.40 -21.50
C VAL A 845 1.51 24.53 -22.21
N SER A 846 2.10 25.73 -22.12
CA SER A 846 3.50 25.94 -22.48
C SER A 846 4.18 26.95 -21.57
N ASN A 847 5.47 26.79 -21.33
CA ASN A 847 6.32 27.70 -20.57
C ASN A 847 7.46 28.27 -21.45
N VAL A 848 7.14 28.53 -22.72
CA VAL A 848 8.05 29.00 -23.79
C VAL A 848 8.13 30.54 -23.90
N ALA A 849 7.43 31.25 -23.01
CA ALA A 849 7.41 32.71 -22.93
C ALA A 849 8.53 33.27 -22.03
N TYR A 850 9.18 32.40 -21.25
CA TYR A 850 10.22 32.79 -20.31
C TYR A 850 11.43 33.43 -21.00
N ASP A 851 11.74 34.66 -20.59
CA ASP A 851 13.01 35.34 -20.77
C ASP A 851 13.50 35.73 -19.37
N ILE A 852 14.81 35.64 -19.13
CA ILE A 852 15.44 36.07 -17.86
C ILE A 852 15.05 37.51 -17.51
N ALA A 853 14.86 38.38 -18.52
CA ALA A 853 14.46 39.77 -18.31
C ALA A 853 12.96 39.98 -18.08
N ASN A 854 12.09 39.03 -18.48
CA ASN A 854 10.63 39.21 -18.41
C ASN A 854 9.96 38.47 -17.23
N GLY A 855 10.63 37.48 -16.63
CA GLY A 855 10.13 36.75 -15.46
C GLY A 855 8.90 35.86 -15.73
N MET A 856 8.48 35.66 -16.98
CA MET A 856 7.32 34.86 -17.38
C MET A 856 7.64 33.35 -17.32
N ALA A 857 7.97 32.85 -16.13
CA ALA A 857 8.40 31.47 -15.86
C ALA A 857 7.24 30.51 -15.49
N THR A 858 6.00 30.97 -15.58
CA THR A 858 4.80 30.19 -15.22
C THR A 858 4.21 29.55 -16.48
N PRO A 859 3.94 28.23 -16.48
CA PRO A 859 3.19 27.59 -17.56
C PRO A 859 1.82 28.24 -17.76
N VAL A 860 1.49 28.58 -19.00
CA VAL A 860 0.20 29.18 -19.38
C VAL A 860 -0.52 28.30 -20.40
N PHE A 861 -1.85 28.34 -20.41
CA PHE A 861 -2.65 27.67 -21.42
C PHE A 861 -2.25 28.13 -22.83
N ASN A 862 -1.98 27.16 -23.72
CA ASN A 862 -1.59 27.40 -25.09
C ASN A 862 -2.21 26.32 -25.98
N ARG A 863 -3.24 26.70 -26.75
CA ARG A 863 -3.94 25.81 -27.69
C ARG A 863 -3.04 25.09 -28.72
N SER A 864 -1.82 25.58 -28.97
CA SER A 864 -0.85 24.96 -29.89
C SER A 864 0.05 23.93 -29.20
N ALA A 865 0.06 23.86 -27.87
CA ALA A 865 0.86 22.90 -27.12
C ALA A 865 0.26 21.49 -27.17
N PRO A 866 1.10 20.45 -27.04
CA PRO A 866 0.64 19.09 -26.79
C PRO A 866 -0.04 18.98 -25.42
N VAL A 867 -0.77 17.88 -25.22
CA VAL A 867 -1.02 17.35 -23.87
C VAL A 867 0.22 16.56 -23.46
N TYR A 868 0.74 16.79 -22.26
CA TYR A 868 1.79 15.96 -21.67
C TYR A 868 1.12 14.86 -20.83
N ILE A 869 1.58 13.63 -20.99
CA ILE A 869 1.09 12.47 -20.25
C ILE A 869 2.28 11.72 -19.68
N ASN A 870 2.26 11.51 -18.37
CA ASN A 870 3.13 10.60 -17.66
C ASN A 870 2.41 9.25 -17.51
N ILE A 871 3.03 8.18 -17.98
CA ILE A 871 2.51 6.80 -17.99
C ILE A 871 3.62 5.81 -17.56
N GLY A 872 4.40 6.20 -16.53
CA GLY A 872 5.45 5.38 -15.92
C GLY A 872 4.95 4.41 -14.85
N ASP A 873 3.66 4.10 -14.87
CA ASP A 873 2.94 3.28 -13.91
C ASP A 873 2.88 1.79 -14.31
N GLY A 874 3.82 1.31 -15.13
CA GLY A 874 3.78 -0.04 -15.69
C GLY A 874 3.96 -1.19 -14.70
N GLY A 875 4.47 -0.95 -13.48
CA GLY A 875 4.64 -1.98 -12.45
C GLY A 875 6.08 -2.24 -12.00
N ASN A 876 7.01 -1.32 -12.26
CA ASN A 876 8.44 -1.45 -11.95
C ASN A 876 8.80 -1.88 -10.51
N ILE A 877 10.06 -2.29 -10.37
CA ILE A 877 10.64 -2.77 -9.10
C ILE A 877 10.79 -1.68 -8.03
N GLU A 878 10.63 -0.39 -8.36
CA GLU A 878 10.80 0.72 -7.41
C GLU A 878 9.46 1.15 -6.79
N GLY A 879 8.35 0.81 -7.44
CA GLY A 879 7.00 1.05 -6.95
C GLY A 879 6.49 2.47 -7.23
N LEU A 880 5.25 2.74 -6.81
CA LEU A 880 4.52 3.95 -7.19
C LEU A 880 5.06 5.26 -6.59
N ALA A 881 5.11 6.33 -7.37
CA ALA A 881 5.45 7.68 -6.93
C ALA A 881 4.18 8.45 -6.54
N ASP A 882 3.91 8.60 -5.24
CA ASP A 882 2.64 9.15 -4.71
C ASP A 882 2.74 10.56 -4.11
N ASP A 883 3.97 11.08 -3.94
CA ASP A 883 4.23 12.45 -3.46
C ASP A 883 3.91 13.51 -4.52
N PHE A 884 2.63 13.78 -4.79
CA PHE A 884 2.23 14.87 -5.65
C PHE A 884 2.26 16.23 -4.93
N ARG A 885 2.76 17.27 -5.62
CA ARG A 885 2.77 18.65 -5.12
C ARG A 885 1.35 19.16 -4.88
N TRP A 886 1.11 19.78 -3.72
CA TRP A 886 -0.18 20.37 -3.34
C TRP A 886 -0.09 21.89 -3.15
N PRO A 887 -1.12 22.68 -3.55
CA PRO A 887 -2.28 22.26 -4.34
C PRO A 887 -1.89 21.74 -5.74
N GLN A 888 -2.81 21.04 -6.42
CA GLN A 888 -2.58 20.60 -7.80
C GLN A 888 -2.26 21.82 -8.68
N PRO A 889 -1.12 21.85 -9.39
CA PRO A 889 -0.78 22.97 -10.27
C PRO A 889 -1.79 23.09 -11.42
N ASP A 890 -2.13 24.32 -11.84
CA ASP A 890 -3.13 24.60 -12.88
C ASP A 890 -2.87 23.91 -14.24
N TYR A 891 -1.63 23.48 -14.51
CA TYR A 891 -1.29 22.71 -15.70
C TYR A 891 -1.72 21.25 -15.63
N SER A 892 -1.91 20.68 -14.43
CA SER A 892 -2.30 19.29 -14.22
C SER A 892 -3.83 19.17 -14.26
N VAL A 893 -4.36 18.21 -15.03
CA VAL A 893 -5.81 17.92 -15.08
C VAL A 893 -6.14 16.77 -14.17
N PHE A 894 -5.47 15.64 -14.39
CA PHE A 894 -5.66 14.40 -13.67
C PHE A 894 -4.29 13.84 -13.30
N ARG A 895 -4.18 13.25 -12.11
CA ARG A 895 -2.96 12.58 -11.64
C ARG A 895 -3.33 11.59 -10.54
N GLU A 896 -2.75 10.41 -10.58
CA GLU A 896 -3.02 9.34 -9.61
C GLU A 896 -1.81 8.40 -9.52
N ALA A 897 -1.47 7.97 -8.31
CA ALA A 897 -0.47 6.95 -8.07
C ALA A 897 -1.15 5.57 -7.94
N SER A 898 -1.44 4.97 -9.08
CA SER A 898 -1.91 3.59 -9.24
C SER A 898 -1.15 2.95 -10.39
N PHE A 899 -0.91 1.64 -10.35
CA PHE A 899 -0.32 0.92 -11.49
C PHE A 899 -1.34 0.72 -12.59
N GLY A 900 -0.89 0.71 -13.83
CA GLY A 900 -1.78 0.68 -14.98
C GLY A 900 -1.09 0.73 -16.34
N HIS A 901 -1.93 0.89 -17.35
CA HIS A 901 -1.51 1.21 -18.71
C HIS A 901 -2.56 2.10 -19.36
N ALA A 902 -2.24 2.68 -20.51
CA ALA A 902 -3.20 3.43 -21.29
C ALA A 902 -3.34 2.91 -22.72
N THR A 903 -4.43 3.30 -23.38
CA THR A 903 -4.58 3.14 -24.82
C THR A 903 -4.94 4.46 -25.49
N LEU A 904 -4.45 4.66 -26.71
CA LEU A 904 -4.74 5.80 -27.56
C LEU A 904 -5.30 5.29 -28.89
N GLN A 905 -6.62 5.34 -29.03
CA GLN A 905 -7.33 4.96 -30.25
C GLN A 905 -7.51 6.19 -31.14
N ILE A 906 -6.70 6.29 -32.20
CA ILE A 906 -6.95 7.26 -33.26
C ILE A 906 -8.17 6.81 -34.07
N VAL A 907 -9.16 7.69 -34.20
CA VAL A 907 -10.41 7.42 -34.93
C VAL A 907 -10.33 7.93 -36.37
N ASN A 908 -9.77 9.13 -36.58
CA ASN A 908 -9.58 9.78 -37.89
C ASN A 908 -8.61 10.98 -37.76
N ARG A 909 -8.50 11.85 -38.77
CA ARG A 909 -7.59 13.01 -38.74
C ARG A 909 -7.89 14.07 -37.67
N THR A 910 -9.07 14.04 -37.06
CA THR A 910 -9.57 15.07 -36.13
C THR A 910 -9.70 14.60 -34.68
N HIS A 911 -10.06 13.33 -34.46
CA HIS A 911 -10.34 12.79 -33.13
C HIS A 911 -9.52 11.53 -32.83
N ALA A 912 -8.99 11.46 -31.61
CA ALA A 912 -8.45 10.26 -30.98
C ALA A 912 -9.03 10.15 -29.56
N PHE A 913 -9.33 8.94 -29.12
CA PHE A 913 -9.81 8.67 -27.77
C PHE A 913 -8.67 8.07 -26.94
N TYR A 914 -8.48 8.60 -25.75
CA TYR A 914 -7.47 8.18 -24.79
C TYR A 914 -8.18 7.59 -23.57
N GLU A 915 -7.72 6.42 -23.12
CA GLU A 915 -8.22 5.71 -21.94
C GLU A 915 -7.02 5.29 -21.07
N TRP A 916 -7.06 5.56 -19.77
CA TRP A 916 -6.14 5.01 -18.78
C TRP A 916 -6.87 4.01 -17.88
N HIS A 917 -6.24 2.86 -17.65
CA HIS A 917 -6.77 1.73 -16.91
C HIS A 917 -5.86 1.37 -15.75
N ARG A 918 -6.42 1.24 -14.55
CA ARG A 918 -5.70 0.81 -13.35
C ARG A 918 -5.75 -0.70 -13.21
N ASN A 919 -4.66 -1.31 -12.74
CA ASN A 919 -4.59 -2.75 -12.48
C ASN A 919 -5.56 -3.22 -11.39
N SER A 920 -5.95 -2.33 -10.47
CA SER A 920 -6.91 -2.60 -9.39
C SER A 920 -8.37 -2.61 -9.85
N ASP A 921 -8.68 -2.07 -11.03
CA ASP A 921 -10.01 -2.13 -11.60
C ASP A 921 -10.19 -3.37 -12.50
N GLY A 922 -11.43 -3.75 -12.78
CA GLY A 922 -11.72 -4.77 -13.79
C GLY A 922 -11.36 -4.31 -15.20
N VAL A 923 -10.93 -5.21 -16.08
CA VAL A 923 -10.31 -4.93 -17.41
C VAL A 923 -11.11 -4.08 -18.43
N LYS A 924 -12.33 -3.64 -18.10
CA LYS A 924 -13.17 -2.75 -18.91
C LYS A 924 -13.48 -1.40 -18.25
N VAL A 925 -12.99 -1.19 -17.03
CA VAL A 925 -13.13 0.07 -16.31
C VAL A 925 -12.04 1.02 -16.79
N VAL A 926 -12.41 2.29 -16.94
CA VAL A 926 -11.52 3.37 -17.41
C VAL A 926 -11.49 4.41 -16.30
N ALA A 927 -10.32 4.62 -15.71
CA ALA A 927 -10.15 5.49 -14.56
C ALA A 927 -10.05 6.97 -14.96
N ASP A 928 -9.34 7.25 -16.06
CA ASP A 928 -9.34 8.57 -16.72
C ASP A 928 -9.47 8.40 -18.25
N HIS A 929 -10.15 9.35 -18.90
CA HIS A 929 -10.31 9.34 -20.35
C HIS A 929 -10.40 10.74 -20.94
N ALA A 930 -9.99 10.88 -22.19
CA ALA A 930 -10.02 12.16 -22.91
C ALA A 930 -10.27 11.97 -24.41
N TRP A 931 -11.03 12.88 -25.01
CA TRP A 931 -11.15 13.01 -26.46
C TRP A 931 -10.13 14.03 -26.97
N PHE A 932 -8.99 13.56 -27.46
CA PHE A 932 -8.00 14.43 -28.09
C PHE A 932 -8.50 14.93 -29.45
N THR A 933 -8.43 16.25 -29.62
CA THR A 933 -8.74 16.94 -30.87
C THR A 933 -7.47 17.45 -31.54
N ASN A 934 -7.31 17.07 -32.80
CA ASN A 934 -6.06 17.22 -33.55
C ASN A 934 -5.63 18.69 -33.71
N ARG A 935 -4.39 19.02 -33.34
CA ARG A 935 -3.87 20.40 -33.32
C ARG A 935 -3.68 21.03 -34.71
N TYR A 936 -3.72 20.24 -35.79
CA TYR A 936 -3.67 20.75 -37.16
C TYR A 936 -5.07 20.84 -37.79
N TRP A 937 -5.85 19.76 -37.75
CA TRP A 937 -7.15 19.67 -38.43
C TRP A 937 -8.36 20.13 -37.61
N PHE A 938 -8.29 20.09 -36.28
CA PHE A 938 -9.41 20.48 -35.40
C PHE A 938 -8.92 21.09 -34.07
N PRO A 939 -8.23 22.25 -34.09
CA PRO A 939 -7.62 22.85 -32.91
C PRO A 939 -8.65 23.55 -32.01
N THR A 940 -9.42 22.76 -31.26
CA THR A 940 -10.36 23.24 -30.23
C THR A 940 -9.69 23.41 -28.86
N ASP A 941 -10.32 24.17 -27.97
CA ASP A 941 -9.87 24.37 -26.58
C ASP A 941 -10.39 23.27 -25.62
N THR A 942 -11.13 22.29 -26.14
CA THR A 942 -11.51 21.08 -25.38
C THR A 942 -10.26 20.20 -25.21
N ASN A 943 -9.53 20.33 -24.09
CA ASN A 943 -8.63 19.37 -23.41
C ASN A 943 -7.73 20.10 -22.39
#